data_AF-A0A8H5YFI3-F1
#
_entry.id   AF-A0A8H5YFI3-F1
#
_cell.length_a   1.000
_cell.length_b   1.000
_cell.length_c   1.000
_cell.angle_alpha   90.00
_cell.angle_beta   90.00
_cell.angle_gamma   90.00
#
_symmetry.space_group_name_H-M   'P 1'
#
loop_
_entity.id
_entity.type
_entity.pdbx_description
1 polymer ?
#
loop_
_entity_poly.entity_id
_entity_poly.type
_entity_poly.pdbx_seq_one_letter_code
_entity_poly.pdbx_strand_id
1 'polypeptide(L)'
;MPPSLLKDELPYGNFIRGPKEHHNDDEPPYTPMTMIDGNGSVLCETDEFDLLLAIIHRDDVTTLEQYLDIAPLVIEERENLPLYYSFFYTARDYTGCNAIAAALDLYSTRYAEAFDWQPSVDKSEAVINLLLDWGACPTDVVARVHEDSSWKPETVISMASEWASAKIIERLVNGGADVHARFTKDSLQLRLYDEQDYIVDNVTAIHMASFRGNYPALKTLLAHRGDAISALQMVSSCDSRGSTPLHWATRNNLFNPNPHESAKNMRATIDLILDICATIVNIQDIEGNTALHYASRYFGGNGVVFIPIFETVCDKGGDASIRNNQGETPLHNVLASAEETVDQQILSLPLTYGAKINDIDHAGNTPLHIAARRLDNYGVIAFLITQGADTAIRNSKNETPVHIAAFGDVLTSGMAVKVETQNLVLATLISAGGIGLMDLPDVNGKTPREIFLARVASFASAELWPYSRYEGSHNAGFVTNPSRHPSQESVQEPTDYFVRWLGSLVEKDDNPDLQDAFENGIISGNGSKIEDLSNQIATPQRPVIGPQVPDRGPDSELKTEASLLFRSLNYELEPECLRNQSTWWFRTYEGHCNWLKKGEAGQGSVGSARPRDYQQYTYADGISKPREGPNPRAVSDAFFQRKNNIYYDHTPLLLGLVEFIMHDVTYSQDSTDEFIEVSMPEDEEIFPLNTTIRVPRTAAMPGTGTTRSNPRENINMATTWLDISSLYGSNADVAHRLRSRTDGKLLTQEVQPPGTRAKASYLPFNTVGVATNTRPGVKPEELFAGGDPRTNEDWLLLGIHTLLLREHNRLCDILRKQKPTWDDEQLYQTVRVVMSAKHALIANAYQMAYWTEEMPWPRDDGFPLYRQMFGESALEINPANTYPWPLVTKSGKPMTVSAEMAVIYRFHEFIIPSFPIKDQNNETLWEQNLFDTSFNSRGFLDVGLERILAGAVSSHIPNFKSGVDESFRSAGLYRGRPFDIVVSSIVHEREQGLPTFNQYFREYNAQDPKVAVPIRDTWDKFSTDPEVIQNLKTLYKHPDDVDLVVGCQLDEEWFPGTTVPKSALIISLFSLFGMGNSDRFSIGFAMMRCLLVDRPWDCHPSNALEDLIWERKSVPGFPNFRFYSDFWVKELDLPAHGTNLLWRLITENSEINCVQRSPLFPPDKDTNPILCSREADKVSSSAVLLNLFQIVLSLLKHSPYSFIATVIIAVGSGILGTMQYLRSDTILKRKI
;
A
#
# COMPACT_ATOMS: atom_id res chain seq x y z
N MET A 1 -3.24 61.63 14.78
CA MET A 1 -3.77 60.31 15.13
C MET A 1 -2.65 59.31 14.90
N PRO A 2 -2.14 58.64 15.94
CA PRO A 2 -1.29 57.48 15.75
C PRO A 2 -2.15 56.24 15.40
N PRO A 3 -1.55 55.21 14.77
CA PRO A 3 -2.24 54.03 14.25
C PRO A 3 -2.80 53.19 15.40
N SER A 4 -4.00 52.64 15.20
CA SER A 4 -4.63 51.67 16.10
C SER A 4 -3.82 50.37 16.13
N LEU A 5 -3.28 50.01 17.29
CA LEU A 5 -2.79 48.66 17.58
C LEU A 5 -3.94 47.65 17.45
N LEU A 6 -3.69 46.52 16.80
CA LEU A 6 -4.63 45.40 16.72
C LEU A 6 -4.84 44.80 18.12
N LYS A 7 -6.06 44.33 18.42
CA LYS A 7 -6.48 43.81 19.74
C LYS A 7 -5.58 42.68 20.28
N ASP A 8 -4.83 42.00 19.41
CA ASP A 8 -4.02 40.83 19.73
C ASP A 8 -2.62 41.15 20.30
N GLU A 9 -2.25 42.43 20.47
CA GLU A 9 -0.95 42.84 21.05
C GLU A 9 -1.05 43.49 22.45
N LEU A 10 -2.24 43.48 23.08
CA LEU A 10 -2.45 44.08 24.42
C LEU A 10 -2.54 43.00 25.52
N PRO A 11 -1.67 43.01 26.55
CA PRO A 11 -1.61 41.93 27.55
C PRO A 11 -2.92 41.74 28.33
N TYR A 12 -3.72 42.79 28.50
CA TYR A 12 -5.04 42.75 29.16
C TYR A 12 -6.19 43.14 28.21
N GLY A 13 -6.01 42.94 26.89
CA GLY A 13 -6.95 43.42 25.85
C GLY A 13 -8.41 42.96 26.02
N ASN A 14 -8.62 41.79 26.63
CA ASN A 14 -9.96 41.23 26.93
C ASN A 14 -10.73 42.01 28.01
N PHE A 15 -10.02 42.80 28.83
CA PHE A 15 -10.59 43.60 29.92
C PHE A 15 -10.82 45.06 29.50
N ILE A 16 -10.51 45.44 28.25
CA ILE A 16 -10.75 46.77 27.71
C ILE A 16 -12.19 46.85 27.19
N ARG A 17 -13.06 47.54 27.93
CA ARG A 17 -14.43 47.84 27.47
C ARG A 17 -14.51 49.24 26.85
N GLY A 18 -15.12 49.35 25.67
CA GLY A 18 -15.37 50.64 25.02
C GLY A 18 -16.51 51.43 25.69
N PRO A 19 -16.60 52.76 25.56
CA PRO A 19 -17.65 53.59 26.18
C PRO A 19 -19.08 53.35 25.65
N LYS A 20 -19.30 52.30 24.83
CA LYS A 20 -20.56 51.96 24.16
C LYS A 20 -20.85 50.45 24.09
N GLU A 21 -20.22 49.61 24.90
CA GLU A 21 -20.66 48.21 25.02
C GLU A 21 -21.91 48.18 25.90
N HIS A 22 -23.04 47.79 25.30
CA HIS A 22 -24.36 47.80 25.91
C HIS A 22 -24.46 46.81 27.07
N HIS A 23 -24.90 47.30 28.22
CA HIS A 23 -25.43 46.51 29.33
C HIS A 23 -26.69 45.75 28.86
N ASN A 24 -26.79 44.45 29.16
CA ASN A 24 -28.08 43.77 29.21
C ASN A 24 -28.84 44.30 30.44
N ASP A 25 -30.04 44.82 30.24
CA ASP A 25 -30.85 45.58 31.21
C ASP A 25 -31.43 44.75 32.38
N ASP A 26 -30.96 43.53 32.65
CA ASP A 26 -31.50 42.67 33.71
C ASP A 26 -30.53 42.38 34.88
N GLU A 27 -29.33 42.95 34.88
CA GLU A 27 -28.41 42.90 36.03
C GLU A 27 -28.01 44.32 36.49
N PRO A 28 -27.98 44.60 37.81
CA PRO A 28 -27.59 45.92 38.30
C PRO A 28 -26.15 46.26 37.87
N PRO A 29 -25.82 47.54 37.64
CA PRO A 29 -24.50 47.95 37.19
C PRO A 29 -23.51 47.83 38.34
N TYR A 30 -22.92 46.66 38.50
CA TYR A 30 -21.61 46.52 39.13
C TYR A 30 -20.62 46.46 37.97
N THR A 31 -19.95 47.58 37.69
CA THR A 31 -18.61 47.50 37.10
C THR A 31 -17.70 47.65 38.32
N PRO A 32 -17.38 46.52 38.99
CA PRO A 32 -16.52 46.58 40.16
C PRO A 32 -15.16 47.01 39.61
N MET A 33 -14.60 48.09 40.14
CA MET A 33 -13.21 48.51 39.92
C MET A 33 -12.74 48.70 38.45
N THR A 34 -12.24 49.90 38.16
CA THR A 34 -11.55 50.18 36.89
C THR A 34 -10.13 50.67 37.19
N MET A 35 -9.17 50.23 36.39
CA MET A 35 -7.78 50.68 36.49
C MET A 35 -7.24 51.08 35.11
N ILE A 36 -6.14 51.84 35.09
CA ILE A 36 -5.53 52.31 33.85
C ILE A 36 -4.27 51.49 33.58
N ASP A 37 -4.23 50.80 32.44
CA ASP A 37 -3.05 50.07 31.96
C ASP A 37 -1.90 51.03 31.58
N GLY A 38 -0.66 50.55 31.51
CA GLY A 38 0.53 51.35 31.20
C GLY A 38 0.49 52.07 29.83
N ASN A 39 -0.40 51.66 28.93
CA ASN A 39 -0.66 52.31 27.63
C ASN A 39 -1.82 53.33 27.65
N GLY A 40 -2.48 53.54 28.79
CA GLY A 40 -3.59 54.47 28.97
C GLY A 40 -4.99 53.89 28.73
N SER A 41 -5.11 52.59 28.47
CA SER A 41 -6.41 51.91 28.32
C SER A 41 -7.09 51.72 29.69
N VAL A 42 -8.42 51.85 29.74
CA VAL A 42 -9.20 51.55 30.93
C VAL A 42 -9.52 50.06 30.94
N LEU A 43 -9.02 49.35 31.96
CA LEU A 43 -9.34 47.97 32.25
C LEU A 43 -10.50 47.93 33.24
N CYS A 44 -11.49 47.08 32.97
CA CYS A 44 -12.63 46.84 33.84
C CYS A 44 -12.53 45.44 34.42
N GLU A 45 -12.66 45.32 35.74
CA GLU A 45 -12.72 44.04 36.44
C GLU A 45 -14.10 43.36 36.28
N THR A 46 -14.14 42.04 36.45
CA THR A 46 -15.35 41.20 36.40
C THR A 46 -15.85 40.89 37.82
N ASP A 47 -17.08 40.40 37.92
CA ASP A 47 -17.66 40.00 39.22
C ASP A 47 -16.94 38.80 39.85
N GLU A 48 -16.10 38.08 39.08
CA GLU A 48 -15.32 36.91 39.52
C GLU A 48 -13.82 37.23 39.72
N PHE A 49 -13.42 38.51 39.68
CA PHE A 49 -12.04 38.96 39.84
C PHE A 49 -11.06 38.44 38.77
N ASP A 50 -11.53 38.24 37.54
CA ASP A 50 -10.74 37.68 36.44
C ASP A 50 -9.54 38.56 36.06
N LEU A 51 -9.62 39.89 36.22
CA LEU A 51 -8.52 40.81 35.96
C LEU A 51 -7.43 40.67 37.03
N LEU A 52 -7.78 40.61 38.33
CA LEU A 52 -6.82 40.33 39.41
C LEU A 52 -6.07 39.02 39.16
N LEU A 53 -6.80 37.95 38.83
CA LEU A 53 -6.19 36.64 38.54
C LEU A 53 -5.32 36.70 37.28
N ALA A 54 -5.76 37.40 36.24
CA ALA A 54 -5.00 37.62 35.02
C ALA A 54 -3.70 38.42 35.25
N ILE A 55 -3.67 39.32 36.23
CA ILE A 55 -2.48 40.06 36.66
C ILE A 55 -1.53 39.14 37.45
N ILE A 56 -2.07 38.40 38.42
CA ILE A 56 -1.31 37.45 39.25
C ILE A 56 -0.66 36.37 38.36
N HIS A 57 -1.41 35.76 37.45
CA HIS A 57 -0.91 34.72 36.55
C HIS A 57 0.09 35.23 35.50
N ARG A 58 0.21 36.54 35.28
CA ARG A 58 1.25 37.12 34.42
C ARG A 58 2.51 37.52 35.20
N ASP A 59 2.52 37.31 36.52
CA ASP A 59 3.51 37.82 37.47
C ASP A 59 3.75 39.34 37.33
N ASP A 60 2.70 40.13 37.05
CA ASP A 60 2.82 41.57 36.85
C ASP A 60 2.72 42.34 38.17
N VAL A 61 3.84 42.38 38.89
CA VAL A 61 3.96 43.02 40.21
C VAL A 61 3.53 44.47 40.20
N THR A 62 3.86 45.23 39.15
CA THR A 62 3.57 46.67 39.08
C THR A 62 2.08 46.92 38.90
N THR A 63 1.43 46.15 38.02
CA THR A 63 -0.02 46.25 37.82
C THR A 63 -0.77 45.71 39.05
N LEU A 64 -0.25 44.68 39.72
CA LEU A 64 -0.82 44.17 40.97
C LEU A 64 -0.77 45.20 42.10
N GLU A 65 0.34 45.91 42.27
CA GLU A 65 0.45 46.98 43.26
C GLU A 65 -0.60 48.08 42.99
N GLN A 66 -0.77 48.50 41.74
CA GLN A 66 -1.81 49.45 41.35
C GLN A 66 -3.22 48.92 41.61
N TYR A 67 -3.45 47.64 41.37
CA TYR A 67 -4.72 46.99 41.65
C TYR A 67 -5.02 47.02 43.16
N LEU A 68 -4.06 46.61 43.99
CA LEU A 68 -4.21 46.56 45.45
C LEU A 68 -4.36 47.95 46.08
N ASP A 69 -3.73 48.99 45.52
CA ASP A 69 -3.95 50.39 45.93
C ASP A 69 -5.41 50.83 45.75
N ILE A 70 -6.08 50.34 44.71
CA ILE A 70 -7.48 50.68 44.42
C ILE A 70 -8.43 49.79 45.24
N ALA A 71 -8.13 48.50 45.38
CA ALA A 71 -8.99 47.51 46.01
C ALA A 71 -8.24 46.65 47.05
N PRO A 72 -7.80 47.22 48.18
CA PRO A 72 -6.98 46.49 49.16
C PRO A 72 -7.74 45.41 49.94
N LEU A 73 -9.07 45.53 50.00
CA LEU A 73 -9.95 44.62 50.74
C LEU A 73 -10.06 43.23 50.09
N VAL A 74 -9.59 43.07 48.83
CA VAL A 74 -9.63 41.78 48.10
C VAL A 74 -8.73 40.70 48.72
N ILE A 75 -7.79 41.10 49.60
CA ILE A 75 -6.80 40.24 50.25
C ILE A 75 -7.13 39.98 51.74
N GLU A 76 -7.76 40.92 52.46
CA GLU A 76 -8.07 40.77 53.89
C GLU A 76 -9.28 39.84 54.14
N GLU A 77 -9.07 38.66 54.73
CA GLU A 77 -10.16 37.92 55.39
C GLU A 77 -10.49 38.59 56.74
N ARG A 78 -11.64 39.28 56.82
CA ARG A 78 -12.16 39.81 58.10
C ARG A 78 -13.16 38.85 58.73
N GLU A 79 -12.82 38.33 59.91
CA GLU A 79 -13.63 37.38 60.70
C GLU A 79 -15.02 37.87 61.19
N ASN A 80 -15.55 39.00 60.72
CA ASN A 80 -16.83 39.55 61.21
C ASN A 80 -17.67 40.29 60.15
N LEU A 81 -17.77 39.74 58.93
CA LEU A 81 -18.74 40.22 57.95
C LEU A 81 -20.00 39.33 57.94
N PRO A 82 -21.22 39.91 57.91
CA PRO A 82 -22.46 39.14 57.76
C PRO A 82 -22.40 38.26 56.49
N LEU A 83 -22.92 37.03 56.56
CA LEU A 83 -22.90 36.01 55.47
C LEU A 83 -23.24 36.56 54.06
N TYR A 84 -24.05 37.61 53.96
CA TYR A 84 -24.43 38.26 52.69
C TYR A 84 -23.30 39.10 52.04
N TYR A 85 -22.28 39.52 52.79
CA TYR A 85 -21.17 40.35 52.31
C TYR A 85 -19.84 39.59 52.17
N SER A 86 -19.73 38.36 52.67
CA SER A 86 -18.48 37.58 52.61
C SER A 86 -18.11 37.11 51.19
N PHE A 87 -19.11 36.95 50.30
CA PHE A 87 -18.92 36.49 48.92
C PHE A 87 -18.38 37.56 47.96
N PHE A 88 -18.46 38.85 48.32
CA PHE A 88 -18.18 39.96 47.39
C PHE A 88 -16.82 40.64 47.59
N TYR A 89 -16.05 40.27 48.61
CA TYR A 89 -14.84 41.02 48.98
C TYR A 89 -13.58 40.19 49.13
N THR A 90 -13.63 38.86 49.20
CA THR A 90 -12.40 38.05 49.11
C THR A 90 -12.35 37.48 47.72
N ALA A 91 -11.35 37.87 46.94
CA ALA A 91 -11.21 37.41 45.56
C ALA A 91 -10.96 35.91 45.57
N ARG A 92 -11.98 35.14 45.21
CA ARG A 92 -11.92 33.70 44.99
C ARG A 92 -12.39 33.44 43.58
N ASP A 93 -11.61 32.69 42.82
CA ASP A 93 -12.00 32.27 41.47
C ASP A 93 -13.18 31.27 41.52
N TYR A 94 -13.74 30.92 40.36
CA TYR A 94 -14.78 29.88 40.24
C TYR A 94 -14.35 28.49 40.75
N THR A 95 -13.06 28.29 41.06
CA THR A 95 -12.50 27.06 41.63
C THR A 95 -12.28 27.14 43.15
N GLY A 96 -12.50 28.29 43.79
CA GLY A 96 -12.37 28.52 45.23
C GLY A 96 -10.99 28.98 45.71
N CYS A 97 -10.04 29.26 44.81
CA CYS A 97 -8.68 29.70 45.13
C CYS A 97 -8.61 31.20 45.45
N ASN A 98 -8.00 31.57 46.58
CA ASN A 98 -7.73 32.97 46.92
C ASN A 98 -6.47 33.52 46.21
N ALA A 99 -6.24 34.82 46.27
CA ALA A 99 -5.12 35.48 45.55
C ALA A 99 -3.73 34.87 45.85
N ILE A 100 -3.46 34.47 47.10
CA ILE A 100 -2.17 33.85 47.46
C ILE A 100 -2.07 32.41 46.95
N ALA A 101 -3.16 31.64 46.95
CA ALA A 101 -3.21 30.31 46.34
C ALA A 101 -3.04 30.37 44.82
N ALA A 102 -3.66 31.35 44.15
CA ALA A 102 -3.50 31.59 42.72
C ALA A 102 -2.05 31.94 42.35
N ALA A 103 -1.37 32.76 43.17
CA ALA A 103 0.05 33.08 42.99
C ALA A 103 0.98 31.87 43.21
N LEU A 104 0.53 30.87 43.98
CA LEU A 104 1.30 29.66 44.28
C LEU A 104 1.11 28.53 43.26
N ASP A 105 0.09 28.62 42.39
CA ASP A 105 -0.32 27.59 41.42
C ASP A 105 0.57 27.53 40.15
N LEU A 106 1.90 27.65 40.31
CA LEU A 106 2.89 27.85 39.23
C LEU A 106 2.94 26.71 38.18
N TYR A 107 2.60 25.47 38.55
CA TYR A 107 2.74 24.27 37.70
C TYR A 107 1.41 23.60 37.34
N SER A 108 0.29 24.24 37.63
CA SER A 108 -1.04 23.67 37.41
C SER A 108 -1.48 23.73 35.96
N THR A 109 -2.20 22.69 35.51
CA THR A 109 -2.82 22.63 34.17
C THR A 109 -4.09 23.47 34.07
N ARG A 110 -4.61 24.01 35.18
CA ARG A 110 -5.93 24.68 35.22
C ARG A 110 -6.04 25.88 34.28
N TYR A 111 -4.93 26.55 33.97
CA TYR A 111 -4.91 27.80 33.18
C TYR A 111 -3.83 27.84 32.08
N ALA A 112 -3.03 26.78 31.92
CA ALA A 112 -1.91 26.75 30.98
C ALA A 112 -2.35 26.86 29.51
N GLU A 113 -3.56 26.41 29.16
CA GLU A 113 -4.11 26.53 27.80
C GLU A 113 -4.69 27.92 27.49
N ALA A 114 -4.93 28.77 28.51
CA ALA A 114 -5.69 30.01 28.34
C ALA A 114 -4.84 31.25 28.01
N PHE A 115 -3.53 31.27 28.34
CA PHE A 115 -2.74 32.52 28.32
C PHE A 115 -1.33 32.45 27.73
N ASP A 116 -0.90 31.31 27.16
CA ASP A 116 0.37 31.16 26.41
C ASP A 116 1.61 31.75 27.13
N TRP A 117 1.71 31.52 28.45
CA TRP A 117 2.63 32.20 29.37
C TRP A 117 3.71 31.28 29.96
N GLN A 118 4.94 31.81 30.13
CA GLN A 118 6.06 31.11 30.81
C GLN A 118 6.31 31.70 32.22
N PRO A 119 6.18 30.91 33.30
CA PRO A 119 6.33 31.38 34.68
C PRO A 119 7.76 31.81 35.05
N SER A 120 7.88 32.85 35.90
CA SER A 120 9.16 33.35 36.42
C SER A 120 9.19 33.31 37.95
N VAL A 121 9.92 32.35 38.53
CA VAL A 121 10.05 32.16 40.00
C VAL A 121 10.31 33.48 40.73
N ASP A 122 11.26 34.30 40.26
CA ASP A 122 11.60 35.58 40.92
C ASP A 122 10.43 36.57 40.96
N LYS A 123 9.58 36.58 39.93
CA LYS A 123 8.44 37.49 39.85
C LYS A 123 7.25 36.93 40.63
N SER A 124 7.01 35.61 40.57
CA SER A 124 5.99 34.96 41.40
C SER A 124 6.30 35.11 42.89
N GLU A 125 7.57 35.00 43.31
CA GLU A 125 7.97 35.30 44.69
C GLU A 125 7.75 36.77 45.07
N ALA A 126 7.94 37.70 44.14
CA ALA A 126 7.66 39.12 44.38
C ALA A 126 6.15 39.37 44.55
N VAL A 127 5.31 38.74 43.73
CA VAL A 127 3.85 38.76 43.88
C VAL A 127 3.44 38.19 45.25
N ILE A 128 3.96 37.02 45.65
CA ILE A 128 3.65 36.41 46.95
C ILE A 128 4.07 37.33 48.10
N ASN A 129 5.26 37.92 48.04
CA ASN A 129 5.71 38.85 49.07
C ASN A 129 4.78 40.06 49.18
N LEU A 130 4.37 40.63 48.05
CA LEU A 130 3.42 41.74 48.01
C LEU A 130 2.08 41.32 48.64
N LEU A 131 1.51 40.19 48.23
CA LEU A 131 0.26 39.69 48.81
C LEU A 131 0.36 39.48 50.33
N LEU A 132 1.48 38.93 50.82
CA LEU A 132 1.75 38.77 52.26
C LEU A 132 1.94 40.10 52.99
N ASP A 133 2.54 41.12 52.35
CA ASP A 133 2.67 42.48 52.91
C ASP A 133 1.29 43.15 53.05
N TRP A 134 0.37 42.84 52.13
CA TRP A 134 -1.01 43.32 52.11
C TRP A 134 -2.00 42.45 52.92
N GLY A 135 -1.50 41.51 53.72
CA GLY A 135 -2.30 40.79 54.71
C GLY A 135 -2.83 39.42 54.28
N ALA A 136 -2.34 38.85 53.17
CA ALA A 136 -2.66 37.47 52.82
C ALA A 136 -2.20 36.50 53.93
N CYS A 137 -3.02 35.51 54.24
CA CYS A 137 -2.85 34.67 55.43
C CYS A 137 -1.98 33.43 55.12
N PRO A 138 -0.81 33.26 55.79
CA PRO A 138 0.07 32.11 55.58
C PRO A 138 -0.52 30.75 55.98
N THR A 139 -1.58 30.75 56.80
CA THR A 139 -2.25 29.54 57.29
C THR A 139 -3.46 29.12 56.45
N ASP A 140 -3.72 29.82 55.34
CA ASP A 140 -4.86 29.53 54.49
C ASP A 140 -4.80 28.13 53.87
N VAL A 141 -6.00 27.62 53.59
CA VAL A 141 -6.24 26.34 52.93
C VAL A 141 -6.94 26.55 51.60
N VAL A 142 -6.60 25.72 50.61
CA VAL A 142 -7.14 25.79 49.26
C VAL A 142 -8.28 24.78 49.14
N ALA A 143 -9.51 25.26 48.96
CA ALA A 143 -10.71 24.44 48.84
C ALA A 143 -11.23 24.46 47.39
N ARG A 144 -11.39 23.29 46.74
CA ARG A 144 -11.93 23.20 45.38
C ARG A 144 -13.44 22.91 45.38
N VAL A 145 -14.18 23.62 44.53
CA VAL A 145 -15.66 23.76 44.55
C VAL A 145 -16.46 22.47 44.23
N HIS A 146 -15.80 21.33 43.94
CA HIS A 146 -16.47 20.07 43.58
C HIS A 146 -16.00 18.83 44.36
N GLU A 147 -15.33 18.98 45.50
CA GLU A 147 -14.76 17.84 46.23
C GLU A 147 -15.67 17.32 47.35
N ASP A 148 -15.67 15.99 47.52
CA ASP A 148 -16.41 15.27 48.55
C ASP A 148 -15.97 15.71 49.96
N SER A 149 -16.90 15.75 50.92
CA SER A 149 -16.69 16.25 52.29
C SER A 149 -15.61 15.53 53.12
N SER A 150 -14.99 14.49 52.55
CA SER A 150 -13.92 13.68 53.13
C SER A 150 -12.51 14.22 52.85
N TRP A 151 -12.34 15.19 51.94
CA TRP A 151 -11.04 15.70 51.51
C TRP A 151 -10.44 16.71 52.49
N LYS A 152 -9.15 16.56 52.79
CA LYS A 152 -8.37 17.54 53.56
C LYS A 152 -7.69 18.52 52.60
N PRO A 153 -8.00 19.84 52.68
CA PRO A 153 -7.52 20.82 51.71
C PRO A 153 -6.01 21.03 51.81
N GLU A 154 -5.40 21.38 50.68
CA GLU A 154 -3.98 21.78 50.61
C GLU A 154 -3.73 23.08 51.38
N THR A 155 -2.50 23.27 51.88
CA THR A 155 -2.09 24.49 52.58
C THR A 155 -1.20 25.37 51.71
N VAL A 156 -1.19 26.68 51.96
CA VAL A 156 -0.28 27.64 51.31
C VAL A 156 1.18 27.16 51.38
N ILE A 157 1.63 26.65 52.53
CA ILE A 157 2.98 26.12 52.70
C ILE A 157 3.24 24.85 51.87
N SER A 158 2.23 23.99 51.67
CA SER A 158 2.39 22.79 50.85
C SER A 158 2.59 23.11 49.37
N MET A 159 1.85 24.09 48.83
CA MET A 159 2.03 24.56 47.45
C MET A 159 3.35 25.31 47.28
N ALA A 160 3.71 26.18 48.23
CA ALA A 160 4.99 26.89 48.19
C ALA A 160 6.18 25.93 48.23
N SER A 161 6.05 24.82 48.94
CA SER A 161 7.10 23.80 49.04
C SER A 161 7.46 23.17 47.70
N GLU A 162 6.59 23.24 46.69
CA GLU A 162 6.87 22.73 45.36
C GLU A 162 7.99 23.49 44.65
N TRP A 163 8.18 24.79 44.91
CA TRP A 163 9.08 25.61 44.07
C TRP A 163 9.68 26.85 44.72
N ALA A 164 9.08 27.37 45.80
CA ALA A 164 9.50 28.62 46.40
C ALA A 164 10.86 28.51 47.11
N SER A 165 11.56 29.64 47.18
CA SER A 165 12.84 29.77 47.86
C SER A 165 12.71 29.60 49.37
N ALA A 166 13.83 29.29 50.01
CA ALA A 166 13.90 29.17 51.46
C ALA A 166 13.36 30.40 52.21
N LYS A 167 13.47 31.61 51.63
CA LYS A 167 12.98 32.86 52.24
C LYS A 167 11.45 32.91 52.31
N ILE A 168 10.77 32.50 51.23
CA ILE A 168 9.30 32.45 51.21
C ILE A 168 8.82 31.39 52.19
N ILE A 169 9.43 30.19 52.18
CA ILE A 169 9.07 29.12 53.12
C ILE A 169 9.24 29.58 54.57
N GLU A 170 10.38 30.18 54.90
CA GLU A 170 10.65 30.72 56.26
C GLU A 170 9.65 31.82 56.63
N ARG A 171 9.29 32.71 55.69
CA ARG A 171 8.29 33.76 55.90
C ARG A 171 6.91 33.17 56.21
N LEU A 172 6.48 32.14 55.47
CA LEU A 172 5.20 31.48 55.71
C LEU A 172 5.17 30.77 57.07
N VAL A 173 6.25 30.06 57.43
CA VAL A 173 6.37 29.39 58.72
C VAL A 173 6.38 30.38 59.88
N ASN A 174 7.14 31.47 59.78
CA ASN A 174 7.14 32.55 60.78
C ASN A 174 5.78 33.25 60.89
N GLY A 175 5.00 33.24 59.81
CA GLY A 175 3.62 33.68 59.74
C GLY A 175 2.59 32.70 60.32
N GLY A 176 3.03 31.54 60.84
CA GLY A 176 2.18 30.57 61.54
C GLY A 176 1.80 29.33 60.73
N ALA A 177 2.30 29.16 59.50
CA ALA A 177 1.99 28.00 58.68
C ALA A 177 2.45 26.67 59.33
N ASP A 178 1.56 25.69 59.41
CA ASP A 178 1.86 24.38 59.99
C ASP A 178 2.65 23.48 59.01
N VAL A 179 3.93 23.27 59.32
CA VAL A 179 4.84 22.42 58.54
C VAL A 179 4.47 20.93 58.58
N HIS A 180 3.63 20.50 59.54
CA HIS A 180 3.18 19.11 59.72
C HIS A 180 1.75 18.88 59.21
N ALA A 181 1.13 19.90 58.61
CA ALA A 181 -0.22 19.81 58.08
C ALA A 181 -0.35 18.64 57.09
N ARG A 182 -1.43 17.88 57.24
CA ARG A 182 -1.75 16.73 56.40
C ARG A 182 -2.92 17.05 55.49
N PHE A 183 -2.71 16.85 54.19
CA PHE A 183 -3.70 17.11 53.17
C PHE A 183 -3.84 15.91 52.22
N THR A 184 -4.78 16.06 51.29
CA THR A 184 -5.16 15.04 50.30
C THR A 184 -4.68 15.50 48.93
N LYS A 185 -4.13 14.59 48.13
CA LYS A 185 -3.74 14.84 46.73
C LYS A 185 -4.38 13.82 45.82
N ASP A 186 -4.83 14.28 44.66
CA ASP A 186 -5.26 13.43 43.57
C ASP A 186 -4.08 13.14 42.61
N SER A 187 -3.95 11.88 42.19
CA SER A 187 -3.07 11.42 41.12
C SER A 187 -3.08 12.31 39.86
N LEU A 188 -4.23 12.81 39.42
CA LEU A 188 -4.36 13.72 38.26
C LEU A 188 -3.68 15.07 38.51
N GLN A 189 -3.75 15.60 39.74
CA GLN A 189 -3.10 16.85 40.13
C GLN A 189 -1.57 16.70 40.16
N LEU A 190 -1.09 15.49 40.45
CA LEU A 190 0.35 15.16 40.42
C LEU A 190 0.86 14.85 39.00
N ARG A 191 -0.03 14.78 38.00
CA ARG A 191 0.25 14.36 36.61
C ARG A 191 0.87 12.97 36.52
N LEU A 192 0.40 12.06 37.36
CA LEU A 192 0.83 10.64 37.40
C LEU A 192 -0.17 9.80 36.59
N TYR A 193 -0.26 10.07 35.28
CA TYR A 193 -1.28 9.51 34.38
C TYR A 193 -1.18 7.98 34.17
N ASP A 194 -0.04 7.38 34.55
CA ASP A 194 0.25 5.95 34.45
C ASP A 194 -0.24 5.15 35.67
N GLU A 195 -0.66 5.84 36.73
CA GLU A 195 -1.15 5.25 37.95
C GLU A 195 -2.68 5.44 38.02
N GLN A 196 -3.44 4.37 38.30
CA GLN A 196 -4.92 4.39 38.33
C GLN A 196 -5.46 5.60 39.10
N ASP A 197 -6.54 6.25 38.67
CA ASP A 197 -7.13 7.41 39.37
C ASP A 197 -7.37 7.12 40.87
N TYR A 198 -6.47 7.57 41.75
CA TYR A 198 -6.57 7.34 43.19
C TYR A 198 -6.20 8.57 44.02
N ILE A 199 -6.77 8.61 45.22
CA ILE A 199 -6.63 9.67 46.20
C ILE A 199 -5.55 9.28 47.22
N VAL A 200 -4.58 10.17 47.46
CA VAL A 200 -3.52 9.98 48.46
C VAL A 200 -3.76 10.90 49.65
N ASP A 201 -4.02 10.29 50.80
CA ASP A 201 -4.25 10.97 52.08
C ASP A 201 -2.96 11.07 52.89
N ASN A 202 -2.95 11.94 53.89
CA ASN A 202 -1.81 12.14 54.80
C ASN A 202 -0.51 12.65 54.13
N VAL A 203 -0.63 13.31 52.98
CA VAL A 203 0.48 14.00 52.32
C VAL A 203 0.87 15.23 53.16
N THR A 204 2.16 15.58 53.18
CA THR A 204 2.69 16.71 53.95
C THR A 204 3.59 17.60 53.10
N ALA A 205 3.93 18.80 53.57
CA ALA A 205 4.77 19.75 52.85
C ALA A 205 6.14 19.17 52.43
N ILE A 206 6.72 18.28 53.26
CA ILE A 206 7.97 17.60 52.93
C ILE A 206 7.82 16.56 51.81
N HIS A 207 6.65 15.94 51.64
CA HIS A 207 6.40 15.06 50.48
C HIS A 207 6.40 15.89 49.20
N MET A 208 5.77 17.06 49.20
CA MET A 208 5.74 17.97 48.03
C MET A 208 7.11 18.57 47.72
N ALA A 209 7.84 19.02 48.74
CA ALA A 209 9.23 19.48 48.56
C ALA A 209 10.12 18.38 47.97
N SER A 210 9.94 17.15 48.45
CA SER A 210 10.70 15.98 47.96
C SER A 210 10.31 15.63 46.52
N PHE A 211 9.01 15.61 46.21
CA PHE A 211 8.46 15.35 44.89
C PHE A 211 9.02 16.28 43.83
N ARG A 212 9.17 17.57 44.14
CA ARG A 212 9.71 18.58 43.21
C ARG A 212 11.22 18.76 43.29
N GLY A 213 11.89 18.09 44.22
CA GLY A 213 13.32 18.27 44.46
C GLY A 213 13.67 19.66 44.98
N ASN A 214 12.75 20.33 45.66
CA ASN A 214 13.01 21.64 46.24
C ASN A 214 13.85 21.49 47.52
N TYR A 215 15.14 21.22 47.33
CA TYR A 215 16.12 21.06 48.40
C TYR A 215 16.12 22.24 49.39
N PRO A 216 16.09 23.52 48.94
CA PRO A 216 15.96 24.67 49.84
C PRO A 216 14.72 24.60 50.74
N ALA A 217 13.53 24.31 50.18
CA ALA A 217 12.31 24.20 50.97
C ALA A 217 12.37 23.03 51.95
N LEU A 218 12.78 21.84 51.50
CA LEU A 218 12.91 20.65 52.36
C LEU A 218 13.83 20.92 53.56
N LYS A 219 14.99 21.55 53.32
CA LYS A 219 15.94 21.90 54.37
C LYS A 219 15.35 22.91 55.36
N THR A 220 14.63 23.92 54.88
CA THR A 220 13.97 24.92 55.73
C THR A 220 12.85 24.32 56.55
N LEU A 221 12.01 23.46 55.98
CA LEU A 221 10.94 22.73 56.69
C LEU A 221 11.52 21.86 57.82
N LEU A 222 12.60 21.13 57.55
CA LEU A 222 13.30 20.32 58.55
C LEU A 222 13.92 21.16 59.67
N ALA A 223 14.42 22.37 59.36
CA ALA A 223 14.95 23.30 60.35
C ALA A 223 13.85 23.86 61.27
N HIS A 224 12.62 24.03 60.75
CA HIS A 224 11.48 24.58 61.49
C HIS A 224 10.47 23.53 61.96
N ARG A 225 10.89 22.27 62.10
CA ARG A 225 10.06 21.14 62.56
C ARG A 225 9.45 21.29 63.96
N GLY A 226 9.89 22.25 64.77
CA GLY A 226 9.53 22.37 66.19
C GLY A 226 10.18 21.31 67.09
N ASP A 227 10.05 21.46 68.40
CA ASP A 227 10.74 20.59 69.37
C ASP A 227 10.08 19.21 69.55
N ALA A 228 8.81 19.07 69.13
CA ALA A 228 8.00 17.88 69.38
C ALA A 228 8.26 16.73 68.38
N ILE A 229 8.76 17.03 67.18
CA ILE A 229 8.95 16.05 66.10
C ILE A 229 10.41 16.12 65.63
N SER A 230 11.09 14.98 65.65
CA SER A 230 12.48 14.86 65.16
C SER A 230 12.54 14.87 63.63
N ALA A 231 13.68 15.30 63.07
CA ALA A 231 13.91 15.23 61.63
C ALA A 231 13.75 13.80 61.08
N LEU A 232 14.15 12.79 61.87
CA LEU A 232 13.95 11.38 61.57
C LEU A 232 12.46 11.02 61.40
N GLN A 233 11.60 11.49 62.31
CA GLN A 233 10.16 11.24 62.25
C GLN A 233 9.51 11.92 61.04
N MET A 234 9.99 13.10 60.65
CA MET A 234 9.53 13.78 59.44
C MET A 234 9.88 12.99 58.18
N VAL A 235 11.16 12.67 57.97
CA VAL A 235 11.60 11.95 56.76
C VAL A 235 11.12 10.49 56.69
N SER A 236 10.67 9.92 57.82
CA SER A 236 10.07 8.58 57.88
C SER A 236 8.53 8.62 57.89
N SER A 237 7.92 9.81 57.83
CA SER A 237 6.47 9.91 57.75
C SER A 237 5.98 9.25 56.46
N CYS A 238 4.82 8.61 56.53
CA CYS A 238 4.22 7.94 55.39
C CYS A 238 2.86 8.56 55.11
N ASP A 239 2.53 8.66 53.84
CA ASP A 239 1.17 8.91 53.39
C ASP A 239 0.25 7.69 53.61
N SER A 240 -0.99 7.75 53.14
CA SER A 240 -1.96 6.65 53.23
C SER A 240 -1.56 5.39 52.47
N ARG A 241 -0.60 5.49 51.55
CA ARG A 241 -0.02 4.38 50.79
C ARG A 241 1.23 3.81 51.45
N GLY A 242 1.66 4.32 52.60
CA GLY A 242 2.94 3.90 53.16
C GLY A 242 4.16 4.46 52.40
N SER A 243 3.95 5.39 51.47
CA SER A 243 5.02 6.04 50.72
C SER A 243 5.67 7.12 51.57
N THR A 244 7.00 7.07 51.70
CA THR A 244 7.82 8.06 52.41
C THR A 244 8.22 9.23 51.50
N PRO A 245 8.74 10.34 52.04
CA PRO A 245 9.33 11.42 51.23
C PRO A 245 10.36 10.95 50.21
N LEU A 246 11.07 9.84 50.49
CA LEU A 246 11.98 9.22 49.53
C LEU A 246 11.25 8.65 48.29
N HIS A 247 10.11 7.98 48.48
CA HIS A 247 9.29 7.50 47.36
C HIS A 247 8.83 8.67 46.50
N TRP A 248 8.36 9.74 47.13
CA TRP A 248 7.95 10.96 46.45
C TRP A 248 9.10 11.62 45.69
N ALA A 249 10.31 11.66 46.26
CA ALA A 249 11.52 12.12 45.56
C ALA A 249 11.90 11.25 44.34
N THR A 250 11.37 10.05 44.20
CA THR A 250 11.64 9.18 43.05
C THR A 250 10.49 9.09 42.04
N ARG A 251 9.37 9.80 42.27
CA ARG A 251 8.12 9.74 41.47
C ARG A 251 7.90 10.92 40.51
N ASN A 252 8.92 11.74 40.29
CA ASN A 252 8.77 13.05 39.66
C ASN A 252 8.51 12.99 38.13
N ASN A 253 7.55 13.76 37.60
CA ASN A 253 7.23 13.84 36.16
C ASN A 253 7.53 15.24 35.52
N LEU A 254 8.64 15.88 35.89
CA LEU A 254 8.92 17.26 35.45
C LEU A 254 9.26 17.37 33.96
N PHE A 255 8.44 18.13 33.22
CA PHE A 255 8.86 18.90 32.04
C PHE A 255 9.61 20.17 32.51
N ASN A 256 10.87 20.04 32.92
CA ASN A 256 11.71 21.20 33.28
C ASN A 256 12.59 21.60 32.08
N PRO A 257 12.67 22.89 31.70
CA PRO A 257 13.59 23.36 30.65
C PRO A 257 15.08 23.10 30.96
N ASN A 258 15.46 22.81 32.22
CA ASN A 258 16.82 22.46 32.64
C ASN A 258 16.89 21.13 33.43
N PRO A 259 16.89 19.97 32.75
CA PRO A 259 16.88 18.65 33.39
C PRO A 259 18.11 18.35 34.26
N HIS A 260 19.28 18.91 33.93
CA HIS A 260 20.51 18.69 34.72
C HIS A 260 20.43 19.34 36.12
N GLU A 261 19.81 20.51 36.21
CA GLU A 261 19.60 21.20 37.47
C GLU A 261 18.56 20.50 38.33
N SER A 262 17.47 20.01 37.72
CA SER A 262 16.49 19.15 38.40
C SER A 262 17.17 17.90 38.97
N ALA A 263 17.94 17.17 38.16
CA ALA A 263 18.67 15.98 38.61
C ALA A 263 19.60 16.25 39.79
N LYS A 264 20.29 17.40 39.78
CA LYS A 264 21.16 17.84 40.88
C LYS A 264 20.35 18.11 42.16
N ASN A 265 19.22 18.81 42.04
CA ASN A 265 18.39 19.18 43.18
C ASN A 265 17.66 17.96 43.78
N MET A 266 17.19 17.04 42.93
CA MET A 266 16.61 15.76 43.35
C MET A 266 17.64 14.90 44.10
N ARG A 267 18.87 14.78 43.58
CA ARG A 267 19.95 14.07 44.28
C ARG A 267 20.26 14.70 45.63
N ALA A 268 20.38 16.02 45.70
CA ALA A 268 20.61 16.72 46.98
C ALA A 268 19.47 16.49 47.99
N THR A 269 18.23 16.40 47.50
CA THR A 269 17.05 16.07 48.31
C THR A 269 17.12 14.62 48.83
N ILE A 270 17.43 13.66 47.95
CA ILE A 270 17.59 12.24 48.30
C ILE A 270 18.74 12.05 49.30
N ASP A 271 19.90 12.67 49.06
CA ASP A 271 21.04 12.65 49.96
C ASP A 271 20.67 13.17 51.34
N LEU A 272 19.97 14.31 51.42
CA LEU A 272 19.53 14.87 52.70
C LEU A 272 18.58 13.92 53.45
N ILE A 273 17.63 13.30 52.74
CA ILE A 273 16.69 12.35 53.32
C ILE A 273 17.42 11.11 53.87
N LEU A 274 18.33 10.53 53.07
CA LEU A 274 19.06 9.31 53.41
C LEU A 274 20.19 9.53 54.43
N ASP A 275 20.79 10.72 54.47
CA ASP A 275 21.76 11.09 55.50
C ASP A 275 21.09 11.24 56.87
N ILE A 276 19.82 11.64 56.92
CA ILE A 276 19.01 11.65 58.15
C ILE A 276 18.55 10.23 58.51
N CYS A 277 18.11 9.45 57.52
CA CYS A 277 17.58 8.11 57.73
C CYS A 277 17.99 7.14 56.61
N ALA A 278 19.10 6.43 56.78
CA ALA A 278 19.54 5.44 55.79
C ALA A 278 18.61 4.21 55.73
N THR A 279 17.89 3.90 56.81
CA THR A 279 17.08 2.68 56.91
C THR A 279 15.81 2.70 56.07
N ILE A 280 15.38 3.87 55.57
CA ILE A 280 14.16 3.99 54.75
C ILE A 280 14.38 3.66 53.26
N VAL A 281 15.64 3.45 52.85
CA VAL A 281 16.04 3.27 51.43
C VAL A 281 15.33 2.11 50.72
N ASN A 282 14.99 1.05 51.47
CA ASN A 282 14.34 -0.17 50.96
C ASN A 282 12.94 -0.39 51.56
N ILE A 283 12.32 0.64 52.15
CA ILE A 283 10.93 0.53 52.59
C ILE A 283 10.03 0.29 51.38
N GLN A 284 9.06 -0.59 51.56
CA GLN A 284 8.03 -0.89 50.58
C GLN A 284 6.73 -0.19 51.00
N ASP A 285 6.08 0.46 50.03
CA ASP A 285 4.74 1.02 50.20
C ASP A 285 3.67 -0.10 50.24
N ILE A 286 2.38 0.24 50.29
CA ILE A 286 1.27 -0.74 50.32
C ILE A 286 1.21 -1.62 49.06
N GLU A 287 1.81 -1.19 47.95
CA GLU A 287 1.92 -1.96 46.71
C GLU A 287 3.22 -2.77 46.66
N GLY A 288 4.05 -2.70 47.70
CA GLY A 288 5.34 -3.36 47.73
C GLY A 288 6.44 -2.57 46.98
N ASN A 289 6.15 -1.38 46.47
CA ASN A 289 7.13 -0.61 45.69
C ASN A 289 8.15 0.06 46.61
N THR A 290 9.43 -0.03 46.26
CA THR A 290 10.50 0.77 46.86
C THR A 290 10.75 2.05 46.07
N ALA A 291 11.57 2.95 46.59
CA ALA A 291 12.03 4.13 45.83
C ALA A 291 12.68 3.78 44.48
N LEU A 292 13.37 2.64 44.38
CA LEU A 292 13.95 2.16 43.12
C LEU A 292 12.88 1.71 42.10
N HIS A 293 11.74 1.18 42.54
CA HIS A 293 10.63 0.84 41.63
C HIS A 293 10.09 2.09 40.95
N TYR A 294 9.91 3.17 41.71
CA TYR A 294 9.46 4.45 41.15
C TYR A 294 10.50 5.10 40.27
N ALA A 295 11.77 5.15 40.71
CA ALA A 295 12.85 5.68 39.87
C ALA A 295 12.99 4.93 38.53
N SER A 296 12.62 3.65 38.49
CA SER A 296 12.66 2.82 37.29
C SER A 296 11.59 3.15 36.26
N ARG A 297 10.44 3.68 36.68
CA ARG A 297 9.31 3.95 35.78
C ARG A 297 9.59 5.13 34.83
N TYR A 298 10.51 6.02 35.17
CA TYR A 298 10.72 7.28 34.44
C TYR A 298 12.04 7.32 33.66
N PHE A 299 12.63 6.16 33.34
CA PHE A 299 13.87 6.11 32.54
C PHE A 299 13.69 6.48 31.07
N GLY A 300 12.49 6.30 30.48
CA GLY A 300 12.17 6.78 29.12
C GLY A 300 12.08 8.31 29.08
N GLY A 301 12.59 8.95 28.02
CA GLY A 301 12.63 10.42 27.81
C GLY A 301 13.49 11.24 28.79
N ASN A 302 13.50 10.84 30.07
CA ASN A 302 14.06 11.55 31.22
C ASN A 302 15.26 10.83 31.84
N GLY A 303 15.89 9.89 31.13
CA GLY A 303 17.05 9.12 31.62
C GLY A 303 18.20 10.00 32.15
N VAL A 304 18.40 11.20 31.59
CA VAL A 304 19.38 12.19 32.08
C VAL A 304 19.13 12.61 33.54
N VAL A 305 17.87 12.59 33.98
CA VAL A 305 17.46 12.94 35.35
C VAL A 305 17.44 11.72 36.24
N PHE A 306 16.89 10.61 35.75
CA PHE A 306 16.62 9.42 36.57
C PHE A 306 17.81 8.47 36.73
N ILE A 307 18.76 8.44 35.78
CA ILE A 307 20.00 7.65 35.94
C ILE A 307 20.78 8.09 37.18
N PRO A 308 21.13 9.38 37.36
CA PRO A 308 21.83 9.83 38.56
C PRO A 308 21.03 9.62 39.85
N ILE A 309 19.69 9.71 39.79
CA ILE A 309 18.81 9.46 40.94
C ILE A 309 18.88 7.99 41.35
N PHE A 310 18.73 7.08 40.38
CA PHE A 310 18.78 5.64 40.61
C PHE A 310 20.14 5.22 41.17
N GLU A 311 21.24 5.71 40.59
CA GLU A 311 22.60 5.50 41.10
C GLU A 311 22.75 6.00 42.54
N THR A 312 22.25 7.19 42.86
CA THR A 312 22.35 7.77 44.22
C THR A 312 21.61 6.92 45.25
N VAL A 313 20.41 6.43 44.93
CA VAL A 313 19.65 5.55 45.83
C VAL A 313 20.38 4.20 46.01
N CYS A 314 20.94 3.64 44.93
CA CYS A 314 21.71 2.41 44.99
C CYS A 314 23.01 2.55 45.79
N ASP A 315 23.77 3.63 45.61
CA ASP A 315 25.00 3.93 46.34
C ASP A 315 24.76 4.12 47.84
N LYS A 316 23.54 4.49 48.22
CA LYS A 316 23.07 4.60 49.60
C LYS A 316 22.44 3.31 50.16
N GLY A 317 22.56 2.19 49.43
CA GLY A 317 22.13 0.86 49.88
C GLY A 317 20.76 0.39 49.34
N GLY A 318 20.26 1.02 48.27
CA GLY A 318 19.07 0.54 47.55
C GLY A 318 19.31 -0.85 46.93
N ASP A 319 18.38 -1.78 47.16
CA ASP A 319 18.45 -3.16 46.67
C ASP A 319 17.49 -3.38 45.49
N ALA A 320 18.04 -3.57 44.30
CA ALA A 320 17.26 -3.78 43.08
C ALA A 320 16.71 -5.22 42.93
N SER A 321 16.94 -6.11 43.90
CA SER A 321 16.39 -7.47 43.93
C SER A 321 15.04 -7.58 44.66
N ILE A 322 14.64 -6.53 45.38
CA ILE A 322 13.37 -6.48 46.11
C ILE A 322 12.21 -6.50 45.11
N ARG A 323 11.19 -7.30 45.42
CA ARG A 323 10.00 -7.48 44.59
C ARG A 323 8.80 -6.78 45.20
N ASN A 324 8.02 -6.07 44.38
CA ASN A 324 6.74 -5.50 44.79
C ASN A 324 5.65 -6.58 44.96
N ASN A 325 4.42 -6.18 45.26
CA ASN A 325 3.29 -7.09 45.48
C ASN A 325 2.83 -7.80 44.20
N GLN A 326 3.28 -7.37 43.03
CA GLN A 326 3.12 -8.05 41.75
C GLN A 326 4.27 -9.03 41.46
N GLY A 327 5.27 -9.11 42.35
CA GLY A 327 6.47 -9.93 42.16
C GLY A 327 7.50 -9.30 41.23
N GLU A 328 7.28 -8.06 40.78
CA GLU A 328 8.15 -7.33 39.87
C GLU A 328 9.35 -6.76 40.61
N THR A 329 10.53 -6.83 39.99
CA THR A 329 11.73 -6.09 40.43
C THR A 329 11.80 -4.74 39.70
N PRO A 330 12.63 -3.78 40.16
CA PRO A 330 12.90 -2.55 39.42
C PRO A 330 13.23 -2.77 37.93
N LEU A 331 13.92 -3.86 37.57
CA LEU A 331 14.20 -4.25 36.18
C LEU A 331 12.93 -4.51 35.34
N HIS A 332 11.86 -5.05 35.94
CA HIS A 332 10.57 -5.20 35.27
C HIS A 332 9.93 -3.83 35.03
N ASN A 333 9.99 -2.93 36.02
CA ASN A 333 9.38 -1.60 35.90
C ASN A 333 10.09 -0.70 34.88
N VAL A 334 11.42 -0.85 34.68
CA VAL A 334 12.13 -0.16 33.58
C VAL A 334 11.51 -0.46 32.21
N LEU A 335 10.98 -1.68 32.02
CA LEU A 335 10.46 -2.17 30.75
C LEU A 335 8.96 -1.96 30.59
N ALA A 336 8.23 -1.72 31.69
CA ALA A 336 6.77 -1.66 31.70
C ALA A 336 6.20 -0.25 31.42
N SER A 337 6.97 0.81 31.67
CA SER A 337 6.48 2.20 31.74
C SER A 337 6.91 3.10 30.58
N ALA A 338 7.80 2.64 29.71
CA ALA A 338 8.35 3.51 28.70
C ALA A 338 7.35 3.63 27.54
N GLU A 339 6.77 4.82 27.32
CA GLU A 339 6.15 5.22 26.05
C GLU A 339 7.23 5.46 24.97
N GLU A 340 8.49 5.62 25.37
CA GLU A 340 9.66 5.80 24.49
C GLU A 340 10.64 4.61 24.55
N THR A 341 11.56 4.48 23.58
CA THR A 341 12.57 3.41 23.57
C THR A 341 13.58 3.59 24.69
N VAL A 342 13.76 2.57 25.55
CA VAL A 342 14.73 2.58 26.65
C VAL A 342 16.15 2.34 26.13
N ASP A 343 17.13 3.15 26.56
CA ASP A 343 18.55 2.89 26.27
C ASP A 343 19.00 1.60 26.98
N GLN A 344 19.55 0.66 26.22
CA GLN A 344 20.11 -0.60 26.69
C GLN A 344 21.12 -0.44 27.84
N GLN A 345 21.85 0.69 27.91
CA GLN A 345 22.82 0.94 28.99
C GLN A 345 22.15 1.08 30.36
N ILE A 346 20.89 1.54 30.42
CA ILE A 346 20.13 1.73 31.65
C ILE A 346 19.86 0.38 32.33
N LEU A 347 19.65 -0.68 31.55
CA LEU A 347 19.39 -2.03 32.06
C LEU A 347 20.57 -2.62 32.82
N SER A 348 21.79 -2.12 32.58
CA SER A 348 22.97 -2.54 33.32
C SER A 348 22.94 -2.08 34.79
N LEU A 349 22.19 -1.02 35.12
CA LEU A 349 22.11 -0.48 36.48
C LEU A 349 21.37 -1.44 37.43
N PRO A 350 20.09 -1.81 37.22
CA PRO A 350 19.41 -2.77 38.10
C PRO A 350 20.16 -4.10 38.22
N LEU A 351 20.77 -4.59 37.13
CA LEU A 351 21.53 -5.85 37.11
C LEU A 351 22.79 -5.77 38.00
N THR A 352 23.50 -4.63 37.97
CA THR A 352 24.69 -4.41 38.81
C THR A 352 24.33 -4.36 40.29
N TYR A 353 23.16 -3.82 40.63
CA TYR A 353 22.69 -3.66 42.01
C TYR A 353 21.72 -4.77 42.48
N GLY A 354 21.82 -5.97 41.89
CA GLY A 354 21.27 -7.20 42.46
C GLY A 354 20.03 -7.79 41.76
N ALA A 355 19.42 -7.08 40.79
CA ALA A 355 18.34 -7.66 39.99
C ALA A 355 18.85 -8.82 39.13
N LYS A 356 18.07 -9.90 39.00
CA LYS A 356 18.44 -11.03 38.13
C LYS A 356 17.73 -10.93 36.79
N ILE A 357 18.46 -11.25 35.72
CA ILE A 357 17.99 -11.18 34.33
C ILE A 357 16.75 -12.05 34.05
N ASN A 358 16.57 -13.13 34.81
CA ASN A 358 15.48 -14.11 34.69
C ASN A 358 14.57 -14.15 35.93
N ASP A 359 14.53 -13.07 36.73
CA ASP A 359 13.49 -12.96 37.78
C ASP A 359 12.10 -13.04 37.14
N ILE A 360 11.13 -13.60 37.88
CA ILE A 360 9.74 -13.74 37.42
C ILE A 360 8.78 -13.00 38.35
N ASP A 361 7.80 -12.32 37.75
CA ASP A 361 6.66 -11.73 38.43
C ASP A 361 5.65 -12.81 38.90
N HIS A 362 4.56 -12.42 39.56
CA HIS A 362 3.50 -13.34 39.99
C HIS A 362 2.72 -13.98 38.83
N ALA A 363 2.74 -13.37 37.64
CA ALA A 363 2.19 -13.96 36.43
C ALA A 363 3.20 -14.89 35.72
N GLY A 364 4.41 -15.05 36.26
CA GLY A 364 5.49 -15.85 35.67
C GLY A 364 6.22 -15.17 34.51
N ASN A 365 6.00 -13.87 34.26
CA ASN A 365 6.72 -13.14 33.23
C ASN A 365 8.12 -12.78 33.71
N THR A 366 9.10 -12.94 32.82
CA THR A 366 10.46 -12.40 32.99
C THR A 366 10.55 -10.98 32.43
N PRO A 367 11.63 -10.22 32.71
CA PRO A 367 11.89 -8.95 32.02
C PRO A 367 11.83 -9.09 30.49
N LEU A 368 12.30 -10.22 29.93
CA LEU A 368 12.24 -10.48 28.50
C LEU A 368 10.80 -10.65 27.98
N HIS A 369 9.87 -11.20 28.77
CA HIS A 369 8.45 -11.23 28.41
C HIS A 369 7.87 -9.81 28.32
N ILE A 370 8.22 -8.93 29.27
CA ILE A 370 7.72 -7.55 29.27
C ILE A 370 8.27 -6.79 28.06
N ALA A 371 9.57 -6.90 27.80
CA ALA A 371 10.22 -6.27 26.65
C ALA A 371 9.59 -6.73 25.32
N ALA A 372 9.26 -8.01 25.17
CA ALA A 372 8.69 -8.58 23.95
C ALA A 372 7.27 -8.06 23.61
N ARG A 373 6.57 -7.38 24.53
CA ARG A 373 5.27 -6.73 24.24
C ARG A 373 5.40 -5.54 23.30
N ARG A 374 6.57 -4.91 23.29
CA ARG A 374 6.92 -3.73 22.48
C ARG A 374 8.08 -4.07 21.55
N LEU A 375 7.77 -4.28 20.28
CA LEU A 375 8.74 -4.80 19.31
C LEU A 375 9.81 -3.77 18.95
N ASP A 376 9.51 -2.47 19.05
CA ASP A 376 10.48 -1.38 18.86
C ASP A 376 11.59 -1.35 19.93
N ASN A 377 11.43 -2.08 21.03
CA ASN A 377 12.49 -2.31 22.01
C ASN A 377 13.49 -3.40 21.57
N TYR A 378 13.70 -3.57 20.26
CA TYR A 378 14.61 -4.58 19.71
C TYR A 378 16.02 -4.54 20.34
N GLY A 379 16.59 -3.33 20.50
CA GLY A 379 17.91 -3.17 21.11
C GLY A 379 17.97 -3.68 22.56
N VAL A 380 16.88 -3.49 23.30
CA VAL A 380 16.71 -3.99 24.67
C VAL A 380 16.54 -5.51 24.68
N ILE A 381 15.73 -6.07 23.78
CA ILE A 381 15.54 -7.52 23.66
C ILE A 381 16.87 -8.21 23.34
N ALA A 382 17.61 -7.69 22.37
CA ALA A 382 18.94 -8.18 22.02
C ALA A 382 19.91 -8.07 23.21
N PHE A 383 19.93 -6.93 23.91
CA PHE A 383 20.77 -6.75 25.09
C PHE A 383 20.45 -7.76 26.20
N LEU A 384 19.17 -7.94 26.58
CA LEU A 384 18.77 -8.91 27.61
C LEU A 384 19.24 -10.33 27.25
N ILE A 385 19.10 -10.73 26.00
CA ILE A 385 19.60 -12.03 25.50
C ILE A 385 21.12 -12.13 25.65
N THR A 386 21.89 -11.09 25.28
CA THR A 386 23.35 -11.09 25.45
C THR A 386 23.77 -11.15 26.92
N GLN A 387 22.94 -10.66 27.85
CA GLN A 387 23.15 -10.76 29.29
C GLN A 387 22.66 -12.10 29.89
N GLY A 388 22.18 -13.04 29.06
CA GLY A 388 21.78 -14.38 29.49
C GLY A 388 20.30 -14.53 29.84
N ALA A 389 19.42 -13.68 29.30
CA ALA A 389 17.98 -13.87 29.43
C ALA A 389 17.54 -15.17 28.72
N ASP A 390 16.74 -15.99 29.42
CA ASP A 390 16.26 -17.26 28.91
C ASP A 390 14.94 -17.10 28.14
N THR A 391 14.99 -17.37 26.84
CA THR A 391 13.86 -17.30 25.90
C THR A 391 12.88 -18.47 26.02
N ALA A 392 13.19 -19.50 26.79
CA ALA A 392 12.38 -20.71 26.94
C ALA A 392 11.51 -20.72 28.20
N ILE A 393 11.72 -19.78 29.14
CA ILE A 393 10.89 -19.65 30.34
C ILE A 393 9.44 -19.39 29.93
N ARG A 394 8.50 -20.10 30.57
CA ARG A 394 7.06 -19.97 30.34
C ARG A 394 6.38 -19.29 31.51
N ASN A 395 5.52 -18.34 31.20
CA ASN A 395 4.68 -17.68 32.19
C ASN A 395 3.50 -18.57 32.63
N SER A 396 2.63 -18.05 33.50
CA SER A 396 1.44 -18.76 34.01
C SER A 396 0.41 -19.14 32.94
N LYS A 397 0.45 -18.53 31.74
CA LYS A 397 -0.35 -18.89 30.57
C LYS A 397 0.38 -19.89 29.64
N ASN A 398 1.50 -20.45 30.09
CA ASN A 398 2.37 -21.32 29.31
C ASN A 398 2.97 -20.61 28.08
N GLU A 399 2.97 -19.28 28.05
CA GLU A 399 3.53 -18.44 26.97
C GLU A 399 5.02 -18.23 27.23
N THR A 400 5.85 -18.35 26.19
CA THR A 400 7.26 -17.90 26.17
C THR A 400 7.35 -16.44 25.68
N PRO A 401 8.50 -15.75 25.79
CA PRO A 401 8.69 -14.44 25.16
C PRO A 401 8.40 -14.43 23.65
N VAL A 402 8.56 -15.56 22.96
CA VAL A 402 8.21 -15.72 21.54
C VAL A 402 6.69 -15.63 21.31
N HIS A 403 5.88 -16.18 22.22
CA HIS A 403 4.42 -15.99 22.18
C HIS A 403 4.08 -14.52 22.35
N ILE A 404 4.74 -13.84 23.29
CA ILE A 404 4.54 -12.42 23.54
C ILE A 404 4.88 -11.58 22.31
N ALA A 405 6.04 -11.84 21.70
CA ALA A 405 6.46 -11.17 20.47
C ALA A 405 5.51 -11.43 19.28
N ALA A 406 4.89 -12.61 19.21
CA ALA A 406 3.89 -12.92 18.17
C ALA A 406 2.62 -12.04 18.27
N PHE A 407 2.33 -11.44 19.44
CA PHE A 407 1.28 -10.43 19.61
C PHE A 407 1.77 -9.01 19.96
N GLY A 408 3.08 -8.79 20.09
CA GLY A 408 3.67 -7.50 20.47
C GLY A 408 3.44 -6.41 19.41
N ASP A 409 3.39 -5.14 19.79
CA ASP A 409 3.12 -4.03 18.85
C ASP A 409 4.31 -3.05 18.77
N VAL A 410 4.29 -2.15 17.78
CA VAL A 410 5.22 -1.02 17.63
C VAL A 410 4.43 0.28 17.73
N LEU A 411 4.94 1.30 18.44
CA LEU A 411 4.25 2.58 18.59
C LEU A 411 4.30 3.47 17.34
N THR A 412 5.17 3.17 16.37
CA THR A 412 5.25 3.89 15.10
C THR A 412 4.09 3.53 14.16
N SER A 413 3.66 4.49 13.34
CA SER A 413 2.67 4.28 12.29
C SER A 413 3.32 3.55 11.10
N GLY A 414 2.80 2.37 10.74
CA GLY A 414 3.24 1.61 9.57
C GLY A 414 3.24 0.09 9.77
N MET A 415 2.34 -0.60 9.07
CA MET A 415 2.18 -2.06 9.17
C MET A 415 3.44 -2.83 8.69
N ALA A 416 4.17 -2.32 7.71
CA ALA A 416 5.43 -2.91 7.25
C ALA A 416 6.51 -2.87 8.33
N VAL A 417 6.67 -1.73 9.01
CA VAL A 417 7.58 -1.58 10.15
C VAL A 417 7.15 -2.49 11.30
N LYS A 418 5.84 -2.61 11.57
CA LYS A 418 5.31 -3.57 12.56
C LYS A 418 5.71 -5.01 12.25
N VAL A 419 5.50 -5.48 11.01
CA VAL A 419 5.85 -6.85 10.60
C VAL A 419 7.35 -7.08 10.54
N GLU A 420 8.11 -6.14 9.98
CA GLU A 420 9.57 -6.24 9.91
C GLU A 420 10.18 -6.28 11.31
N THR A 421 9.75 -5.38 12.19
CA THR A 421 10.20 -5.36 13.58
C THR A 421 9.75 -6.62 14.32
N GLN A 422 8.54 -7.12 14.05
CA GLN A 422 8.05 -8.38 14.62
C GLN A 422 8.89 -9.58 14.16
N ASN A 423 9.17 -9.68 12.87
CA ASN A 423 10.00 -10.74 12.29
C ASN A 423 11.42 -10.68 12.85
N LEU A 424 11.98 -9.48 12.96
CA LEU A 424 13.31 -9.25 13.51
C LEU A 424 13.40 -9.66 14.99
N VAL A 425 12.41 -9.28 15.81
CA VAL A 425 12.34 -9.68 17.22
C VAL A 425 12.13 -11.20 17.35
N LEU A 426 11.23 -11.79 16.57
CA LEU A 426 10.99 -13.23 16.55
C LEU A 426 12.26 -13.98 16.15
N ALA A 427 12.96 -13.55 15.10
CA ALA A 427 14.21 -14.14 14.65
C ALA A 427 15.30 -14.08 15.73
N THR A 428 15.43 -12.95 16.44
CA THR A 428 16.39 -12.80 17.54
C THR A 428 16.07 -13.73 18.71
N LEU A 429 14.80 -13.83 19.12
CA LEU A 429 14.37 -14.73 20.19
C LEU A 429 14.56 -16.22 19.80
N ILE A 430 14.24 -16.56 18.55
CA ILE A 430 14.41 -17.91 18.00
C ILE A 430 15.89 -18.28 17.88
N SER A 431 16.75 -17.35 17.45
CA SER A 431 18.19 -17.60 17.32
C SER A 431 18.85 -17.90 18.67
N ALA A 432 18.35 -17.28 19.74
CA ALA A 432 18.82 -17.54 21.10
C ALA A 432 18.23 -18.82 21.73
N GLY A 433 16.96 -19.14 21.43
CA GLY A 433 16.23 -20.21 22.10
C GLY A 433 15.97 -21.49 21.30
N GLY A 434 16.28 -21.48 20.01
CA GLY A 434 15.99 -22.55 19.05
C GLY A 434 14.60 -22.44 18.41
N ILE A 435 14.49 -22.90 17.16
CA ILE A 435 13.26 -22.82 16.36
C ILE A 435 12.07 -23.57 16.96
N GLY A 436 12.32 -24.62 17.76
CA GLY A 436 11.27 -25.38 18.43
C GLY A 436 10.43 -24.57 19.41
N LEU A 437 10.84 -23.35 19.78
CA LEU A 437 10.01 -22.42 20.55
C LEU A 437 8.75 -21.97 19.80
N MET A 438 8.76 -21.97 18.46
CA MET A 438 7.60 -21.61 17.62
C MET A 438 6.50 -22.67 17.60
N ASP A 439 6.78 -23.87 18.11
CA ASP A 439 5.87 -25.01 18.09
C ASP A 439 5.36 -25.38 19.50
N LEU A 440 5.71 -24.57 20.51
CA LEU A 440 5.23 -24.76 21.87
C LEU A 440 3.81 -24.18 22.01
N PRO A 441 2.82 -24.95 22.47
CA PRO A 441 1.47 -24.43 22.67
C PRO A 441 1.35 -23.62 23.97
N ASP A 442 0.59 -22.53 23.93
CA ASP A 442 0.10 -21.81 25.10
C ASP A 442 -0.98 -22.61 25.86
N VAL A 443 -1.55 -22.02 26.92
CA VAL A 443 -2.65 -22.62 27.69
C VAL A 443 -3.91 -22.90 26.86
N ASN A 444 -4.10 -22.22 25.72
CA ASN A 444 -5.21 -22.41 24.79
C ASN A 444 -4.88 -23.39 23.66
N GLY A 445 -3.69 -23.99 23.65
CA GLY A 445 -3.24 -24.89 22.59
C GLY A 445 -2.72 -24.17 21.33
N LYS A 446 -2.59 -22.84 21.34
CA LYS A 446 -2.09 -22.05 20.21
C LYS A 446 -0.59 -21.90 20.27
N THR A 447 0.06 -22.12 19.14
CA THR A 447 1.50 -21.90 18.99
C THR A 447 1.81 -20.45 18.61
N PRO A 448 3.04 -19.93 18.86
CA PRO A 448 3.46 -18.62 18.37
C PRO A 448 3.29 -18.46 16.86
N ARG A 449 3.49 -19.56 16.11
CA ARG A 449 3.29 -19.59 14.66
C ARG A 449 1.84 -19.29 14.26
N GLU A 450 0.88 -19.93 14.93
CA GLU A 450 -0.54 -19.71 14.68
C GLU A 450 -1.00 -18.31 15.09
N ILE A 451 -0.49 -17.81 16.23
CA ILE A 451 -0.78 -16.47 16.74
C ILE A 451 -0.26 -15.40 15.76
N PHE A 452 0.98 -15.56 15.29
CA PHE A 452 1.59 -14.67 14.30
C PHE A 452 0.79 -14.67 12.98
N LEU A 453 0.47 -15.84 12.43
CA LEU A 453 -0.27 -15.97 11.17
C LEU A 453 -1.68 -15.36 11.25
N ALA A 454 -2.41 -15.61 12.34
CA ALA A 454 -3.74 -15.04 12.54
C ALA A 454 -3.71 -13.50 12.60
N ARG A 455 -2.65 -12.93 13.18
CA ARG A 455 -2.48 -11.50 13.31
C ARG A 455 -2.07 -10.83 11.99
N VAL A 456 -1.13 -11.43 11.26
CA VAL A 456 -0.78 -11.01 9.90
C VAL A 456 -2.01 -11.01 8.99
N ALA A 457 -2.89 -12.01 9.12
CA ALA A 457 -4.15 -12.06 8.38
C ALA A 457 -5.13 -10.94 8.77
N SER A 458 -5.27 -10.63 10.08
CA SER A 458 -6.15 -9.55 10.56
C SER A 458 -5.69 -8.14 10.15
N PHE A 459 -4.39 -7.96 9.96
CA PHE A 459 -3.81 -6.70 9.50
C PHE A 459 -3.85 -6.56 7.97
N ALA A 460 -3.85 -7.66 7.23
CA ALA A 460 -3.94 -7.67 5.77
C ALA A 460 -5.33 -7.25 5.24
N SER A 461 -6.38 -7.31 6.06
CA SER A 461 -7.75 -6.99 5.65
C SER A 461 -8.14 -5.51 5.76
N ALA A 462 -7.29 -4.63 6.34
CA ALA A 462 -7.72 -3.27 6.69
C ALA A 462 -7.23 -2.15 5.74
N GLU A 463 -6.01 -2.16 5.19
CA GLU A 463 -5.52 -1.03 4.37
C GLU A 463 -4.42 -1.47 3.37
N LEU A 464 -4.76 -1.76 2.11
CA LEU A 464 -3.77 -2.08 1.06
C LEU A 464 -4.20 -1.55 -0.32
N TRP A 465 -3.78 -0.33 -0.68
CA TRP A 465 -3.54 0.04 -2.09
C TRP A 465 -2.25 0.86 -2.21
N PRO A 466 -1.26 0.45 -3.03
CA PRO A 466 0.11 0.81 -2.70
C PRO A 466 0.74 1.67 -3.79
N TYR A 467 0.30 2.92 -3.92
CA TYR A 467 1.03 3.92 -4.71
C TYR A 467 0.76 5.32 -4.19
N SER A 468 1.83 6.09 -4.00
CA SER A 468 1.81 7.51 -3.61
C SER A 468 1.19 8.44 -4.65
N ARG A 469 0.65 7.91 -5.76
CA ARG A 469 0.02 8.63 -6.88
C ARG A 469 -1.51 8.69 -6.80
N TYR A 470 -2.16 8.20 -5.75
CA TYR A 470 -3.63 8.17 -5.67
C TYR A 470 -4.15 8.65 -4.32
N GLU A 471 -5.37 9.18 -4.30
CA GLU A 471 -6.11 9.50 -3.07
C GLU A 471 -7.47 8.83 -3.10
N GLY A 472 -7.87 8.24 -1.97
CA GLY A 472 -9.19 7.64 -1.79
C GLY A 472 -10.25 8.72 -1.67
N SER A 473 -11.36 8.58 -2.41
CA SER A 473 -12.47 9.51 -2.31
C SER A 473 -13.74 8.78 -1.89
N HIS A 474 -14.26 9.12 -0.71
CA HIS A 474 -15.51 8.54 -0.21
C HIS A 474 -16.78 9.09 -0.89
N ASN A 475 -16.67 10.11 -1.74
CA ASN A 475 -17.83 10.81 -2.34
C ASN A 475 -17.63 11.29 -3.81
N ALA A 476 -16.58 10.88 -4.52
CA ALA A 476 -16.42 11.29 -5.91
C ALA A 476 -17.25 10.41 -6.86
N GLY A 477 -18.25 11.00 -7.51
CA GLY A 477 -18.64 10.53 -8.84
C GLY A 477 -17.46 10.63 -9.81
N PHE A 478 -17.57 10.03 -11.00
CA PHE A 478 -16.58 10.16 -12.07
C PHE A 478 -16.47 11.65 -12.49
N VAL A 479 -15.65 12.44 -11.79
CA VAL A 479 -15.55 13.89 -11.95
C VAL A 479 -14.27 14.23 -12.67
N THR A 480 -14.37 14.95 -13.78
CA THR A 480 -13.22 15.59 -14.45
C THR A 480 -13.10 17.07 -13.99
N ASN A 481 -12.70 17.37 -12.75
CA ASN A 481 -12.42 18.78 -12.43
C ASN A 481 -11.43 19.02 -11.26
N PRO A 482 -10.59 20.09 -11.38
CA PRO A 482 -9.44 20.39 -10.55
C PRO A 482 -9.87 21.15 -9.30
N SER A 483 -8.94 21.30 -8.37
CA SER A 483 -9.06 22.07 -7.11
C SER A 483 -9.98 21.45 -6.05
N ARG A 484 -9.45 20.43 -5.36
CA ARG A 484 -9.65 20.20 -3.91
C ARG A 484 -8.47 19.38 -3.38
N HIS A 485 -7.72 19.96 -2.44
CA HIS A 485 -6.63 19.30 -1.71
C HIS A 485 -7.12 18.85 -0.33
N PRO A 486 -6.90 17.59 0.06
CA PRO A 486 -6.73 17.16 1.44
C PRO A 486 -5.24 16.92 1.76
N SER A 487 -4.90 16.96 3.06
CA SER A 487 -3.54 16.94 3.61
C SER A 487 -2.84 15.58 3.52
N GLN A 488 -1.51 15.64 3.39
CA GLN A 488 -0.58 14.52 3.22
C GLN A 488 -0.50 13.59 4.44
N GLU A 489 -0.95 12.35 4.29
CA GLU A 489 -0.47 11.21 5.08
C GLU A 489 0.52 10.38 4.25
N SER A 490 1.60 9.96 4.91
CA SER A 490 2.78 9.33 4.31
C SER A 490 2.52 7.87 3.96
N VAL A 491 2.54 7.58 2.66
CA VAL A 491 2.36 6.26 2.05
C VAL A 491 3.69 5.51 2.02
N GLN A 492 3.75 4.30 2.56
CA GLN A 492 4.87 3.38 2.38
C GLN A 492 4.51 2.27 1.37
N GLU A 493 5.49 1.89 0.55
CA GLU A 493 5.39 0.94 -0.57
C GLU A 493 4.96 -0.48 -0.14
N PRO A 494 4.32 -1.26 -1.03
CA PRO A 494 3.82 -2.59 -0.72
C PRO A 494 4.97 -3.57 -0.47
N THR A 495 4.65 -4.70 0.16
CA THR A 495 5.57 -5.83 0.13
C THR A 495 5.68 -6.35 -1.29
N ASP A 496 6.90 -6.58 -1.74
CA ASP A 496 7.20 -7.13 -3.06
C ASP A 496 6.82 -8.61 -3.09
N TYR A 497 5.64 -8.89 -3.62
CA TYR A 497 5.06 -10.23 -3.70
C TYR A 497 5.93 -11.16 -4.55
N PHE A 498 6.60 -10.64 -5.58
CA PHE A 498 7.58 -11.38 -6.38
C PHE A 498 8.77 -11.85 -5.53
N VAL A 499 9.29 -10.99 -4.64
CA VAL A 499 10.38 -11.36 -3.72
C VAL A 499 9.94 -12.46 -2.75
N ARG A 500 8.72 -12.38 -2.22
CA ARG A 500 8.15 -13.44 -1.36
C ARG A 500 7.95 -14.75 -2.11
N TRP A 501 7.43 -14.70 -3.32
CA TRP A 501 7.27 -15.88 -4.17
C TRP A 501 8.63 -16.52 -4.46
N LEU A 502 9.62 -15.73 -4.90
CA LEU A 502 10.98 -16.20 -5.19
C LEU A 502 11.63 -16.83 -3.94
N GLY A 503 11.53 -16.17 -2.78
CA GLY A 503 12.00 -16.71 -1.51
C GLY A 503 11.32 -18.04 -1.16
N SER A 504 9.99 -18.12 -1.32
CA SER A 504 9.24 -19.35 -1.07
C SER A 504 9.61 -20.49 -2.02
N LEU A 505 10.02 -20.17 -3.25
CA LEU A 505 10.50 -21.14 -4.22
C LEU A 505 11.85 -21.70 -3.77
N VAL A 506 12.79 -20.82 -3.41
CA VAL A 506 14.11 -21.23 -2.88
C VAL A 506 13.98 -22.07 -1.60
N GLU A 507 13.03 -21.75 -0.73
CA GLU A 507 12.81 -22.45 0.55
C GLU A 507 12.10 -23.81 0.41
N LYS A 508 11.20 -23.96 -0.58
CA LYS A 508 10.37 -25.18 -0.73
C LYS A 508 10.93 -26.19 -1.72
N ASP A 509 11.84 -25.77 -2.60
CA ASP A 509 12.26 -26.59 -3.73
C ASP A 509 13.48 -27.43 -3.37
N ASP A 510 13.36 -28.76 -3.53
CA ASP A 510 14.48 -29.73 -3.48
C ASP A 510 15.33 -29.63 -4.78
N ASN A 511 15.40 -28.44 -5.40
CA ASN A 511 16.21 -28.20 -6.58
C ASN A 511 17.60 -27.68 -6.17
N PRO A 512 18.64 -28.53 -6.23
CA PRO A 512 19.97 -28.16 -5.82
C PRO A 512 20.62 -27.09 -6.71
N ASP A 513 20.18 -26.89 -7.97
CA ASP A 513 20.73 -25.84 -8.84
C ASP A 513 20.24 -24.44 -8.45
N LEU A 514 18.98 -24.33 -8.00
CA LEU A 514 18.40 -23.09 -7.48
C LEU A 514 18.97 -22.79 -6.08
N GLN A 515 19.12 -23.81 -5.24
CA GLN A 515 19.86 -23.69 -3.97
C GLN A 515 21.34 -23.32 -4.19
N ASP A 516 22.05 -23.94 -5.14
CA ASP A 516 23.46 -23.67 -5.49
C ASP A 516 23.67 -22.27 -6.11
N ALA A 517 22.67 -21.73 -6.82
CA ALA A 517 22.71 -20.35 -7.29
C ALA A 517 22.69 -19.34 -6.12
N PHE A 518 22.19 -19.75 -4.95
CA PHE A 518 22.00 -18.92 -3.75
C PHE A 518 22.84 -19.36 -2.52
N GLU A 519 23.59 -20.46 -2.56
CA GLU A 519 24.49 -20.87 -1.46
C GLU A 519 25.81 -20.04 -1.42
N ASN A 520 26.10 -19.47 -0.23
CA ASN A 520 27.20 -18.53 0.07
C ASN A 520 27.15 -17.15 -0.62
N GLY A 521 25.94 -16.75 -1.04
CA GLY A 521 25.53 -15.40 -1.45
C GLY A 521 24.05 -15.19 -1.15
N ILE A 522 23.71 -15.41 0.13
CA ILE A 522 22.39 -15.72 0.69
C ILE A 522 21.35 -14.60 0.43
N ILE A 523 20.23 -14.92 -0.22
CA ILE A 523 18.98 -14.18 -0.04
C ILE A 523 18.38 -14.63 1.29
N SER A 524 18.48 -13.80 2.32
CA SER A 524 17.75 -14.00 3.56
C SER A 524 16.25 -13.81 3.29
N GLY A 525 15.38 -14.60 3.92
CA GLY A 525 13.91 -14.40 3.86
C GLY A 525 13.43 -13.03 4.40
N ASN A 526 14.36 -12.15 4.81
CA ASN A 526 14.12 -10.78 5.25
C ASN A 526 14.07 -9.75 4.12
N GLY A 527 14.41 -10.11 2.87
CA GLY A 527 14.23 -9.21 1.73
C GLY A 527 12.74 -8.98 1.47
N SER A 528 12.27 -7.74 1.58
CA SER A 528 10.87 -7.39 1.35
C SER A 528 10.65 -6.61 0.06
N LYS A 529 11.75 -6.21 -0.60
CA LYS A 529 11.79 -5.48 -1.86
C LYS A 529 12.82 -6.06 -2.83
N ILE A 530 12.59 -5.87 -4.13
CA ILE A 530 13.54 -6.22 -5.20
C ILE A 530 14.93 -5.58 -4.95
N GLU A 531 15.02 -4.40 -4.34
CA GLU A 531 16.31 -3.80 -4.02
C GLU A 531 17.06 -4.57 -2.92
N ASP A 532 16.36 -5.21 -1.99
CA ASP A 532 16.97 -6.02 -0.93
C ASP A 532 17.64 -7.26 -1.50
N LEU A 533 17.01 -7.90 -2.49
CA LEU A 533 17.62 -9.00 -3.26
C LEU A 533 18.96 -8.56 -3.87
N SER A 534 19.02 -7.34 -4.41
CA SER A 534 20.23 -6.83 -5.06
C SER A 534 21.41 -6.63 -4.10
N ASN A 535 21.14 -6.27 -2.85
CA ASN A 535 22.15 -6.06 -1.82
C ASN A 535 22.61 -7.37 -1.17
N GLN A 536 21.79 -8.42 -1.26
CA GLN A 536 22.03 -9.72 -0.62
C GLN A 536 22.83 -10.69 -1.50
N ILE A 537 22.82 -10.48 -2.82
CA ILE A 537 23.65 -11.26 -3.75
C ILE A 537 25.12 -10.81 -3.61
N ALA A 538 25.92 -11.60 -2.91
CA ALA A 538 27.35 -11.33 -2.71
C ALA A 538 28.05 -11.19 -4.07
N THR A 539 28.81 -10.11 -4.27
CA THR A 539 29.70 -10.00 -5.44
C THR A 539 30.75 -11.11 -5.31
N PRO A 540 30.78 -12.12 -6.20
CA PRO A 540 31.71 -13.22 -6.03
C PRO A 540 33.15 -12.71 -6.13
N GLN A 541 34.09 -13.38 -5.47
CA GLN A 541 35.51 -13.17 -5.81
C GLN A 541 35.73 -13.64 -7.25
N ARG A 542 36.53 -12.86 -8.01
CA ARG A 542 36.81 -13.08 -9.44
C ARG A 542 36.81 -14.59 -9.79
N PRO A 543 35.85 -15.09 -10.57
CA PRO A 543 35.90 -16.46 -11.03
C PRO A 543 37.14 -16.65 -11.91
N VAL A 544 37.68 -17.86 -11.91
CA VAL A 544 38.67 -18.27 -12.91
C VAL A 544 38.03 -18.05 -14.27
N ILE A 545 38.66 -17.15 -15.05
CA ILE A 545 38.23 -16.68 -16.35
C ILE A 545 37.82 -17.88 -17.22
N GLY A 546 36.51 -18.03 -17.45
CA GLY A 546 36.00 -18.78 -18.60
C GLY A 546 36.53 -18.14 -19.88
N PRO A 547 36.76 -18.90 -20.96
CA PRO A 547 37.58 -18.47 -22.09
C PRO A 547 37.11 -17.10 -22.60
N GLN A 548 38.00 -16.11 -22.52
CA GLN A 548 37.76 -14.79 -23.10
C GLN A 548 37.51 -14.98 -24.59
N VAL A 549 36.37 -14.50 -25.05
CA VAL A 549 36.03 -14.47 -26.48
C VAL A 549 37.03 -13.52 -27.15
N PRO A 550 37.91 -14.02 -28.05
CA PRO A 550 38.84 -13.16 -28.75
C PRO A 550 38.10 -12.36 -29.83
N ASP A 551 38.36 -11.06 -29.85
CA ASP A 551 37.93 -10.07 -30.86
C ASP A 551 38.24 -10.56 -32.29
N ARG A 552 37.23 -10.99 -33.09
CA ARG A 552 37.44 -11.63 -34.42
C ARG A 552 36.22 -11.61 -35.36
N GLY A 553 36.09 -10.54 -36.16
CA GLY A 553 35.56 -10.56 -37.54
C GLY A 553 34.03 -10.68 -37.77
N PRO A 554 33.42 -9.83 -38.63
CA PRO A 554 32.00 -9.43 -38.53
C PRO A 554 30.92 -10.46 -38.89
N ASP A 555 31.16 -11.43 -39.79
CA ASP A 555 30.10 -12.37 -40.24
C ASP A 555 30.14 -13.74 -39.53
N SER A 556 31.27 -14.09 -38.90
CA SER A 556 31.37 -15.29 -38.04
C SER A 556 30.98 -15.01 -36.59
N GLU A 557 31.01 -13.74 -36.16
CA GLU A 557 30.69 -13.32 -34.79
C GLU A 557 29.23 -13.56 -34.43
N LEU A 558 28.26 -13.12 -35.25
CA LEU A 558 26.82 -13.21 -34.92
C LEU A 558 26.31 -14.66 -34.79
N LYS A 559 26.71 -15.56 -35.68
CA LYS A 559 26.35 -16.98 -35.58
C LYS A 559 26.99 -17.64 -34.36
N THR A 560 28.22 -17.24 -34.03
CA THR A 560 28.94 -17.75 -32.87
C THR A 560 28.31 -17.21 -31.59
N GLU A 561 27.95 -15.93 -31.55
CA GLU A 561 27.23 -15.27 -30.45
C GLU A 561 25.88 -15.95 -30.21
N ALA A 562 25.06 -16.11 -31.24
CA ALA A 562 23.77 -16.77 -31.10
C ALA A 562 23.94 -18.24 -30.68
N SER A 563 24.93 -18.96 -31.25
CA SER A 563 25.25 -20.33 -30.82
C SER A 563 25.70 -20.41 -29.36
N LEU A 564 26.37 -19.39 -28.83
CA LEU A 564 26.78 -19.31 -27.42
C LEU A 564 25.60 -18.98 -26.50
N LEU A 565 24.77 -18.00 -26.87
CA LEU A 565 23.57 -17.59 -26.12
C LEU A 565 22.57 -18.74 -25.98
N PHE A 566 22.42 -19.53 -27.05
CA PHE A 566 21.42 -20.58 -27.16
C PHE A 566 21.99 -21.99 -26.99
N ARG A 567 23.28 -22.13 -26.60
CA ARG A 567 23.98 -23.43 -26.52
C ARG A 567 23.31 -24.46 -25.61
N SER A 568 22.59 -23.97 -24.60
CA SER A 568 21.96 -24.82 -23.60
C SER A 568 20.75 -25.56 -24.17
N LEU A 569 20.12 -25.09 -25.27
CA LEU A 569 18.83 -25.59 -25.82
C LEU A 569 18.73 -27.10 -26.08
N ASN A 570 19.86 -27.80 -26.16
CA ASN A 570 19.92 -29.25 -26.35
C ASN A 570 19.14 -29.75 -27.59
N TYR A 571 18.99 -28.89 -28.60
CA TYR A 571 18.49 -29.23 -29.93
C TYR A 571 19.21 -28.39 -31.01
N GLU A 572 19.15 -28.85 -32.26
CA GLU A 572 19.73 -28.11 -33.39
C GLU A 572 18.92 -26.83 -33.65
N LEU A 573 19.62 -25.69 -33.72
CA LEU A 573 19.00 -24.37 -33.93
C LEU A 573 18.71 -24.13 -35.42
N GLU A 574 17.59 -23.46 -35.71
CA GLU A 574 17.21 -23.07 -37.07
C GLU A 574 18.19 -22.00 -37.62
N PRO A 575 18.97 -22.29 -38.68
CA PRO A 575 20.01 -21.38 -39.15
C PRO A 575 19.49 -20.02 -39.62
N GLU A 576 18.23 -19.92 -40.05
CA GLU A 576 17.63 -18.66 -40.48
C GLU A 576 17.38 -17.69 -39.32
N CYS A 577 17.01 -18.20 -38.15
CA CYS A 577 16.79 -17.40 -36.96
C CYS A 577 18.08 -16.81 -36.40
N LEU A 578 19.25 -17.34 -36.78
CA LEU A 578 20.56 -16.91 -36.31
C LEU A 578 21.31 -16.00 -37.30
N ARG A 579 20.74 -15.72 -38.49
CA ARG A 579 21.46 -14.94 -39.51
C ARG A 579 21.59 -13.47 -39.18
N ASN A 580 20.65 -12.92 -38.41
CA ASN A 580 20.59 -11.51 -38.04
C ASN A 580 20.28 -11.40 -36.54
N GLN A 581 20.94 -10.49 -35.83
CA GLN A 581 20.63 -10.23 -34.43
C GLN A 581 19.16 -9.86 -34.22
N SER A 582 18.58 -9.06 -35.12
CA SER A 582 17.20 -8.59 -34.98
C SER A 582 16.15 -9.71 -34.96
N THR A 583 16.41 -10.87 -35.57
CA THR A 583 15.45 -11.98 -35.64
C THR A 583 15.31 -12.77 -34.34
N TRP A 584 16.30 -12.67 -33.45
CA TRP A 584 16.25 -13.29 -32.14
C TRP A 584 16.19 -12.27 -31.00
N TRP A 585 16.71 -11.05 -31.21
CA TRP A 585 16.71 -9.96 -30.23
C TRP A 585 15.36 -9.26 -30.07
N PHE A 586 14.63 -9.10 -31.17
CA PHE A 586 13.26 -8.56 -31.18
C PHE A 586 12.31 -9.63 -31.69
N ARG A 587 11.02 -9.51 -31.35
CA ARG A 587 10.00 -10.38 -31.94
C ARG A 587 9.79 -10.01 -33.40
N THR A 588 9.77 -11.02 -34.28
CA THR A 588 9.36 -10.84 -35.68
C THR A 588 7.88 -10.41 -35.76
N TYR A 589 7.45 -9.83 -36.88
CA TYR A 589 6.04 -9.45 -37.04
C TYR A 589 5.14 -10.66 -37.26
N GLU A 590 5.70 -11.70 -37.87
CA GLU A 590 5.03 -12.93 -38.24
C GLU A 590 4.97 -13.93 -37.07
N GLY A 591 5.69 -13.68 -35.96
CA GLY A 591 5.80 -14.60 -34.83
C GLY A 591 6.74 -15.79 -35.08
N HIS A 592 7.54 -15.75 -36.16
CA HIS A 592 8.60 -16.71 -36.49
C HIS A 592 9.81 -16.55 -35.57
N CYS A 593 10.60 -17.61 -35.38
CA CYS A 593 11.79 -17.62 -34.51
C CYS A 593 11.51 -17.35 -33.02
N ASN A 594 10.25 -17.52 -32.58
CA ASN A 594 9.97 -17.62 -31.14
C ASN A 594 10.54 -18.93 -30.60
N TRP A 595 10.19 -20.03 -31.26
CA TRP A 595 10.79 -21.34 -31.09
C TRP A 595 12.01 -21.48 -32.01
N LEU A 596 13.18 -21.84 -31.47
CA LEU A 596 14.42 -21.82 -32.25
C LEU A 596 14.83 -23.18 -32.84
N LYS A 597 14.04 -24.24 -32.59
CA LYS A 597 14.37 -25.59 -33.03
C LYS A 597 14.25 -25.75 -34.53
N LYS A 598 15.26 -26.36 -35.14
CA LYS A 598 15.33 -26.57 -36.59
C LYS A 598 14.14 -27.38 -37.09
N GLY A 599 13.50 -26.89 -38.16
CA GLY A 599 12.28 -27.44 -38.74
C GLY A 599 10.99 -27.08 -37.99
N GLU A 600 11.09 -26.35 -36.87
CA GLU A 600 9.96 -25.98 -36.00
C GLU A 600 9.90 -24.47 -35.71
N ALA A 601 10.70 -23.64 -36.39
CA ALA A 601 10.76 -22.20 -36.10
C ALA A 601 9.49 -21.41 -36.42
N GLY A 602 8.61 -21.99 -37.26
CA GLY A 602 7.31 -21.42 -37.64
C GLY A 602 6.15 -21.82 -36.72
N GLN A 603 6.41 -22.53 -35.62
CA GLN A 603 5.36 -22.86 -34.65
C GLN A 603 4.80 -21.57 -34.05
N GLY A 604 3.48 -21.40 -34.13
CA GLY A 604 2.79 -20.21 -33.62
C GLY A 604 2.91 -18.95 -34.48
N SER A 605 3.56 -19.04 -35.64
CA SER A 605 3.63 -17.94 -36.59
C SER A 605 2.33 -17.77 -37.37
N VAL A 606 2.10 -16.57 -37.92
CA VAL A 606 1.05 -16.35 -38.90
C VAL A 606 1.19 -17.34 -40.06
N GLY A 607 0.08 -17.93 -40.50
CA GLY A 607 0.08 -18.97 -41.53
C GLY A 607 0.22 -20.40 -41.00
N SER A 608 0.52 -20.58 -39.71
CA SER A 608 0.62 -21.92 -39.10
C SER A 608 -0.76 -22.59 -38.93
N ALA A 609 -0.77 -23.93 -38.98
CA ALA A 609 -1.96 -24.71 -38.68
C ALA A 609 -2.31 -24.59 -37.19
N ARG A 610 -3.59 -24.48 -36.86
CA ARG A 610 -4.02 -24.58 -35.46
C ARG A 610 -3.92 -26.03 -34.97
N PRO A 611 -3.21 -26.30 -33.86
CA PRO A 611 -3.18 -27.63 -33.31
C PRO A 611 -4.56 -28.04 -32.78
N ARG A 612 -4.74 -29.36 -32.65
CA ARG A 612 -5.81 -29.97 -31.87
C ARG A 612 -5.28 -30.34 -30.50
N ASP A 613 -6.05 -30.06 -29.45
CA ASP A 613 -5.60 -30.39 -28.09
C ASP A 613 -5.27 -31.88 -27.95
N TYR A 614 -6.10 -32.79 -28.49
CA TYR A 614 -5.89 -34.24 -28.39
C TYR A 614 -5.78 -34.95 -29.76
N GLN A 615 -5.41 -34.23 -30.82
CA GLN A 615 -5.31 -34.78 -32.19
C GLN A 615 -6.62 -35.45 -32.68
N GLN A 616 -7.77 -34.95 -32.21
CA GLN A 616 -9.08 -35.44 -32.61
C GLN A 616 -9.58 -34.71 -33.86
N TYR A 617 -10.06 -35.47 -34.85
CA TYR A 617 -10.67 -34.95 -36.08
C TYR A 617 -11.98 -35.69 -36.33
N THR A 618 -13.10 -34.97 -36.31
CA THR A 618 -14.45 -35.58 -36.31
C THR A 618 -15.26 -35.28 -37.57
N TYR A 619 -14.57 -35.01 -38.67
CA TYR A 619 -15.18 -34.89 -40.00
C TYR A 619 -16.03 -36.10 -40.35
N ALA A 620 -17.18 -35.90 -41.00
CA ALA A 620 -18.12 -36.96 -41.33
C ALA A 620 -17.53 -38.02 -42.29
N ASP A 621 -16.61 -37.63 -43.16
CA ASP A 621 -15.84 -38.53 -44.05
C ASP A 621 -14.46 -38.91 -43.48
N GLY A 622 -14.10 -38.33 -42.34
CA GLY A 622 -12.77 -38.38 -41.74
C GLY A 622 -11.72 -37.52 -42.48
N ILE A 623 -12.13 -36.66 -43.41
CA ILE A 623 -11.23 -35.88 -44.27
C ILE A 623 -11.52 -34.39 -44.17
N SER A 624 -12.70 -33.94 -44.60
CA SER A 624 -13.01 -32.50 -44.69
C SER A 624 -14.50 -32.17 -44.66
N LYS A 625 -15.37 -33.17 -44.78
CA LYS A 625 -16.82 -32.97 -44.78
C LYS A 625 -17.27 -32.59 -43.36
N PRO A 626 -17.93 -31.43 -43.17
CA PRO A 626 -18.43 -31.00 -41.86
C PRO A 626 -19.21 -32.09 -41.13
N ARG A 627 -19.11 -32.11 -39.81
CA ARG A 627 -19.87 -33.05 -38.97
C ARG A 627 -21.38 -32.81 -39.11
N GLU A 628 -22.14 -33.89 -39.21
CA GLU A 628 -23.61 -33.84 -39.24
C GLU A 628 -24.17 -33.52 -37.85
N GLY A 629 -25.31 -32.83 -37.78
CA GLY A 629 -25.96 -32.48 -36.52
C GLY A 629 -27.32 -31.78 -36.73
N PRO A 630 -28.05 -31.45 -35.65
CA PRO A 630 -29.31 -30.70 -35.75
C PRO A 630 -29.13 -29.34 -36.43
N ASN A 631 -30.23 -28.76 -36.92
CA ASN A 631 -30.20 -27.42 -37.51
C ASN A 631 -29.56 -26.41 -36.53
N PRO A 632 -28.46 -25.72 -36.90
CA PRO A 632 -27.77 -24.79 -35.99
C PRO A 632 -28.65 -23.67 -35.44
N ARG A 633 -29.64 -23.20 -36.20
CA ARG A 633 -30.58 -22.16 -35.74
C ARG A 633 -31.54 -22.69 -34.68
N ALA A 634 -32.09 -23.89 -34.89
CA ALA A 634 -32.90 -24.55 -33.87
C ALA A 634 -32.11 -24.81 -32.56
N VAL A 635 -30.81 -25.15 -32.67
CA VAL A 635 -29.92 -25.28 -31.50
C VAL A 635 -29.67 -23.94 -30.83
N SER A 636 -29.46 -22.87 -31.62
CA SER A 636 -29.34 -21.50 -31.10
C SER A 636 -30.58 -21.17 -30.27
N ASP A 637 -31.78 -21.30 -30.82
CA ASP A 637 -33.03 -20.97 -30.14
C ASP A 637 -33.28 -21.80 -28.88
N ALA A 638 -32.92 -23.09 -28.90
CA ALA A 638 -33.16 -23.96 -27.76
C ALA A 638 -32.24 -23.71 -26.54
N PHE A 639 -30.98 -23.27 -26.75
CA PHE A 639 -29.97 -23.32 -25.69
C PHE A 639 -29.22 -22.02 -25.41
N PHE A 640 -29.27 -21.03 -26.31
CA PHE A 640 -28.46 -19.81 -26.21
C PHE A 640 -29.26 -18.52 -26.06
N GLN A 641 -30.57 -18.60 -25.84
CA GLN A 641 -31.36 -17.42 -25.49
C GLN A 641 -30.92 -16.85 -24.13
N ARG A 642 -30.81 -15.52 -24.05
CA ARG A 642 -30.46 -14.85 -22.81
C ARG A 642 -31.49 -15.10 -21.71
N LYS A 643 -31.07 -15.63 -20.57
CA LYS A 643 -31.86 -15.82 -19.35
C LYS A 643 -31.58 -14.68 -18.36
N ASN A 644 -32.56 -14.33 -17.51
CA ASN A 644 -32.45 -13.24 -16.52
C ASN A 644 -31.58 -13.57 -15.29
N ASN A 645 -30.93 -14.74 -15.23
CA ASN A 645 -30.17 -15.15 -14.06
C ASN A 645 -28.74 -14.59 -14.14
N ILE A 646 -28.42 -13.68 -13.22
CA ILE A 646 -27.09 -13.06 -13.10
C ILE A 646 -26.49 -13.53 -11.76
N TYR A 647 -25.27 -14.06 -11.81
CA TYR A 647 -24.54 -14.49 -10.61
C TYR A 647 -23.43 -13.50 -10.20
N TYR A 648 -22.83 -12.79 -11.17
CA TYR A 648 -21.75 -11.80 -10.98
C TYR A 648 -21.80 -10.73 -12.08
N ASP A 649 -21.47 -9.48 -11.74
CA ASP A 649 -21.44 -8.35 -12.70
C ASP A 649 -20.00 -7.94 -13.04
N HIS A 650 -19.75 -7.72 -14.33
CA HIS A 650 -18.51 -7.10 -14.84
C HIS A 650 -18.84 -5.77 -15.53
N THR A 651 -17.84 -4.95 -15.83
CA THR A 651 -18.03 -3.76 -16.66
C THR A 651 -17.92 -4.10 -18.15
N PRO A 652 -18.61 -3.38 -19.06
CA PRO A 652 -18.44 -3.54 -20.50
C PRO A 652 -16.99 -3.43 -21.01
N LEU A 653 -16.09 -2.81 -20.24
CA LEU A 653 -14.66 -2.78 -20.55
C LEU A 653 -14.07 -4.20 -20.71
N LEU A 654 -14.58 -5.18 -19.95
CA LEU A 654 -14.18 -6.58 -20.05
C LEU A 654 -14.38 -7.14 -21.46
N LEU A 655 -15.52 -6.83 -22.10
CA LEU A 655 -15.83 -7.29 -23.45
C LEU A 655 -14.77 -6.79 -24.45
N GLY A 656 -14.53 -5.48 -24.48
CA GLY A 656 -13.53 -4.89 -25.38
C GLY A 656 -12.11 -5.42 -25.13
N LEU A 657 -11.73 -5.70 -23.88
CA LEU A 657 -10.42 -6.26 -23.55
C LEU A 657 -10.29 -7.72 -24.03
N VAL A 658 -11.31 -8.55 -23.81
CA VAL A 658 -11.35 -9.95 -24.27
C VAL A 658 -11.28 -10.04 -25.79
N GLU A 659 -12.08 -9.23 -26.47
CA GLU A 659 -12.06 -9.18 -27.93
C GLU A 659 -10.68 -8.80 -28.46
N PHE A 660 -10.04 -7.82 -27.84
CA PHE A 660 -8.67 -7.44 -28.21
C PHE A 660 -7.69 -8.60 -28.05
N ILE A 661 -7.69 -9.27 -26.88
CA ILE A 661 -6.81 -10.42 -26.60
C ILE A 661 -7.03 -11.54 -27.62
N MET A 662 -8.29 -11.85 -27.94
CA MET A 662 -8.61 -12.90 -28.92
C MET A 662 -8.23 -12.50 -30.33
N HIS A 663 -8.39 -11.22 -30.70
CA HIS A 663 -7.93 -10.71 -31.99
C HIS A 663 -6.41 -10.72 -32.12
N ASP A 664 -5.70 -10.63 -31.00
CA ASP A 664 -4.25 -10.66 -30.97
C ASP A 664 -3.67 -12.06 -31.27
N VAL A 665 -4.30 -13.10 -30.72
CA VAL A 665 -3.75 -14.47 -30.73
C VAL A 665 -4.38 -15.38 -31.80
N THR A 666 -5.56 -15.02 -32.35
CA THR A 666 -6.24 -15.87 -33.31
C THR A 666 -7.08 -15.11 -34.35
N TYR A 667 -6.92 -15.52 -35.61
CA TYR A 667 -7.72 -15.05 -36.74
C TYR A 667 -7.94 -16.17 -37.76
N SER A 668 -9.19 -16.44 -38.13
CA SER A 668 -9.54 -17.38 -39.22
C SER A 668 -9.91 -16.60 -40.48
N GLN A 669 -9.29 -16.93 -41.60
CA GLN A 669 -9.71 -16.39 -42.90
C GLN A 669 -10.94 -17.15 -43.40
N ASP A 670 -11.94 -16.39 -43.84
CA ASP A 670 -13.13 -16.94 -44.50
C ASP A 670 -12.77 -17.44 -45.92
N SER A 671 -13.34 -18.57 -46.31
CA SER A 671 -13.34 -19.04 -47.69
C SER A 671 -14.18 -18.09 -48.56
N THR A 672 -13.72 -17.87 -49.78
CA THR A 672 -14.41 -17.01 -50.76
C THR A 672 -15.44 -17.77 -51.59
N ASP A 673 -15.39 -19.10 -51.59
CA ASP A 673 -16.16 -19.99 -52.48
C ASP A 673 -16.94 -21.09 -51.73
N GLU A 674 -16.51 -21.49 -50.54
CA GLU A 674 -17.20 -22.49 -49.71
C GLU A 674 -18.09 -21.84 -48.63
N PHE A 675 -19.38 -22.15 -48.68
CA PHE A 675 -20.37 -21.66 -47.73
C PHE A 675 -21.24 -22.78 -47.19
N ILE A 676 -21.66 -22.64 -45.93
CA ILE A 676 -22.66 -23.49 -45.29
C ILE A 676 -23.95 -22.67 -45.17
N GLU A 677 -25.01 -23.19 -45.76
CA GLU A 677 -26.33 -22.58 -45.76
C GLU A 677 -27.19 -23.22 -44.67
N VAL A 678 -27.67 -22.38 -43.75
CA VAL A 678 -28.55 -22.77 -42.65
C VAL A 678 -29.93 -22.21 -42.93
N SER A 679 -30.84 -23.09 -43.31
CA SER A 679 -32.26 -22.77 -43.48
C SER A 679 -32.94 -22.58 -42.13
N MET A 680 -33.99 -21.75 -42.07
CA MET A 680 -34.77 -21.59 -40.84
C MET A 680 -35.52 -22.89 -40.50
N PRO A 681 -35.63 -23.26 -39.21
CA PRO A 681 -36.45 -24.39 -38.79
C PRO A 681 -37.96 -24.10 -38.95
N GLU A 682 -38.80 -25.14 -38.94
CA GLU A 682 -40.25 -25.00 -39.21
C GLU A 682 -40.98 -24.17 -38.15
N ASP A 683 -40.45 -24.15 -36.93
CA ASP A 683 -40.93 -23.43 -35.75
C ASP A 683 -40.24 -22.08 -35.54
N GLU A 684 -39.52 -21.56 -36.53
CA GLU A 684 -38.89 -20.24 -36.44
C GLU A 684 -39.94 -19.11 -36.29
N GLU A 685 -39.76 -18.28 -35.25
CA GLU A 685 -40.66 -17.17 -34.93
C GLU A 685 -40.10 -15.79 -35.30
N ILE A 686 -38.76 -15.65 -35.41
CA ILE A 686 -38.10 -14.35 -35.49
C ILE A 686 -37.72 -14.00 -36.93
N PHE A 687 -37.07 -14.93 -37.63
CA PHE A 687 -36.74 -14.75 -39.04
C PHE A 687 -37.88 -15.24 -39.96
N PRO A 688 -38.09 -14.60 -41.13
CA PRO A 688 -38.96 -15.17 -42.16
C PRO A 688 -38.48 -16.57 -42.57
N LEU A 689 -39.38 -17.54 -42.70
CA LEU A 689 -39.03 -18.95 -43.02
C LEU A 689 -38.24 -19.15 -44.32
N ASN A 690 -38.30 -18.20 -45.26
CA ASN A 690 -37.52 -18.23 -46.50
C ASN A 690 -36.10 -17.66 -46.33
N THR A 691 -35.74 -17.19 -45.15
CA THR A 691 -34.41 -16.68 -44.83
C THR A 691 -33.40 -17.84 -44.80
N THR A 692 -32.17 -17.57 -45.21
CA THR A 692 -31.06 -18.51 -45.11
C THR A 692 -29.86 -17.77 -44.58
N ILE A 693 -29.31 -18.23 -43.45
CA ILE A 693 -28.06 -17.72 -42.90
C ILE A 693 -26.94 -18.43 -43.65
N ARG A 694 -26.02 -17.66 -44.22
CA ARG A 694 -24.92 -18.17 -45.05
C ARG A 694 -23.59 -17.89 -44.37
N VAL A 695 -22.99 -18.94 -43.81
CA VAL A 695 -21.73 -18.86 -43.06
C VAL A 695 -20.59 -19.35 -43.96
N PRO A 696 -19.54 -18.54 -44.21
CA PRO A 696 -18.38 -19.01 -44.95
C PRO A 696 -17.65 -20.11 -44.16
N ARG A 697 -17.13 -21.12 -44.85
CA ARG A 697 -16.21 -22.06 -44.21
C ARG A 697 -14.89 -21.38 -43.91
N THR A 698 -14.17 -21.84 -42.88
CA THR A 698 -12.80 -21.40 -42.66
C THR A 698 -11.90 -21.90 -43.79
N ALA A 699 -11.07 -21.03 -44.37
CA ALA A 699 -10.12 -21.41 -45.41
C ALA A 699 -9.26 -22.60 -44.97
N ALA A 700 -9.15 -23.61 -45.84
CA ALA A 700 -8.34 -24.78 -45.58
C ALA A 700 -6.85 -24.43 -45.64
N MET A 701 -6.05 -25.04 -44.77
CA MET A 701 -4.61 -25.00 -44.92
C MET A 701 -4.21 -25.74 -46.20
N PRO A 702 -3.43 -25.10 -47.10
CA PRO A 702 -2.98 -25.74 -48.33
C PRO A 702 -2.27 -27.07 -48.05
N GLY A 703 -2.65 -28.10 -48.81
CA GLY A 703 -2.08 -29.45 -48.68
C GLY A 703 -2.75 -30.35 -47.64
N THR A 704 -3.74 -29.86 -46.89
CA THR A 704 -4.54 -30.65 -45.94
C THR A 704 -5.91 -31.04 -46.51
N GLY A 705 -6.68 -31.87 -45.82
CA GLY A 705 -8.04 -32.25 -46.26
C GLY A 705 -8.08 -33.18 -47.48
N THR A 706 -7.05 -34.01 -47.64
CA THR A 706 -6.89 -34.88 -48.82
C THR A 706 -7.18 -36.36 -48.53
N THR A 707 -6.88 -36.83 -47.31
CA THR A 707 -7.04 -38.22 -46.89
C THR A 707 -7.36 -38.29 -45.40
N ARG A 708 -7.75 -39.47 -44.88
CA ARG A 708 -8.04 -39.65 -43.44
C ARG A 708 -6.83 -39.46 -42.54
N SER A 709 -5.62 -39.69 -43.07
CA SER A 709 -4.36 -39.44 -42.38
C SER A 709 -3.86 -38.00 -42.52
N ASN A 710 -4.55 -37.18 -43.33
CA ASN A 710 -4.25 -35.76 -43.55
C ASN A 710 -5.58 -34.99 -43.69
N PRO A 711 -6.37 -34.94 -42.60
CA PRO A 711 -7.66 -34.25 -42.58
C PRO A 711 -7.49 -32.74 -42.78
N ARG A 712 -8.59 -32.01 -43.00
CA ARG A 712 -8.57 -30.56 -43.23
C ARG A 712 -8.13 -29.87 -41.95
N GLU A 713 -7.21 -28.94 -42.10
CA GLU A 713 -6.79 -28.04 -41.03
C GLU A 713 -7.03 -26.59 -41.43
N ASN A 714 -6.93 -25.70 -40.44
CA ASN A 714 -7.23 -24.28 -40.60
C ASN A 714 -6.02 -23.45 -40.20
N ILE A 715 -5.76 -22.40 -40.97
CA ILE A 715 -4.67 -21.48 -40.74
C ILE A 715 -5.05 -20.48 -39.65
N ASN A 716 -4.13 -20.20 -38.74
CA ASN A 716 -4.17 -18.98 -37.94
C ASN A 716 -3.51 -17.82 -38.71
N MET A 717 -4.30 -16.78 -38.99
CA MET A 717 -3.87 -15.59 -39.71
C MET A 717 -3.41 -14.44 -38.79
N ALA A 718 -3.36 -14.71 -37.48
CA ALA A 718 -2.67 -13.90 -36.49
C ALA A 718 -1.41 -14.65 -36.00
N THR A 719 -0.47 -13.95 -35.36
CA THR A 719 0.51 -14.66 -34.54
C THR A 719 -0.21 -15.28 -33.34
N THR A 720 0.25 -16.42 -32.84
CA THR A 720 -0.41 -17.02 -31.67
C THR A 720 -0.04 -16.31 -30.37
N TRP A 721 0.88 -15.35 -30.37
CA TRP A 721 1.53 -14.81 -29.17
C TRP A 721 0.80 -13.58 -28.64
N LEU A 722 0.90 -13.29 -27.33
CA LEU A 722 0.40 -12.03 -26.74
C LEU A 722 1.38 -10.89 -27.06
N ASP A 723 1.44 -10.50 -28.32
CA ASP A 723 2.42 -9.57 -28.84
C ASP A 723 1.84 -8.25 -29.37
N ILE A 724 0.54 -8.06 -29.21
CA ILE A 724 -0.23 -6.89 -29.67
C ILE A 724 -0.13 -6.73 -31.20
N SER A 725 0.01 -7.84 -31.93
CA SER A 725 -0.17 -7.88 -33.38
C SER A 725 -1.52 -7.31 -33.84
N SER A 726 -2.55 -7.29 -33.00
CA SER A 726 -3.81 -6.59 -33.31
C SER A 726 -3.63 -5.07 -33.51
N LEU A 727 -2.67 -4.45 -32.81
CA LEU A 727 -2.29 -3.05 -33.01
C LEU A 727 -1.16 -2.89 -34.04
N TYR A 728 -0.13 -3.73 -33.96
CA TYR A 728 1.10 -3.58 -34.76
C TYR A 728 1.05 -4.25 -36.13
N GLY A 729 0.15 -5.21 -36.33
CA GLY A 729 0.09 -6.08 -37.50
C GLY A 729 0.89 -7.38 -37.34
N SER A 730 0.39 -8.45 -37.97
CA SER A 730 1.05 -9.77 -38.03
C SER A 730 2.03 -9.91 -39.22
N ASN A 731 2.39 -8.83 -39.89
CA ASN A 731 3.41 -8.82 -40.95
C ASN A 731 4.09 -7.45 -41.07
N ALA A 732 5.30 -7.45 -41.61
CA ALA A 732 6.13 -6.25 -41.72
C ALA A 732 5.50 -5.10 -42.55
N ASP A 733 4.76 -5.39 -43.63
CA ASP A 733 4.17 -4.33 -44.48
C ASP A 733 3.11 -3.53 -43.72
N VAL A 734 2.19 -4.23 -43.03
CA VAL A 734 1.17 -3.58 -42.19
C VAL A 734 1.84 -2.78 -41.08
N ALA A 735 2.79 -3.37 -40.36
CA ALA A 735 3.50 -2.68 -39.29
C ALA A 735 4.22 -1.41 -39.76
N HIS A 736 4.90 -1.47 -40.90
CA HIS A 736 5.59 -0.32 -41.48
C HIS A 736 4.67 0.81 -41.93
N ARG A 737 3.43 0.49 -42.32
CA ARG A 737 2.40 1.47 -42.72
C ARG A 737 1.72 2.15 -41.54
N LEU A 738 1.68 1.50 -40.38
CA LEU A 738 1.08 2.03 -39.16
C LEU A 738 2.04 2.92 -38.34
N ARG A 739 3.32 3.01 -38.74
CA ARG A 739 4.35 3.79 -38.05
C ARG A 739 4.47 5.22 -38.58
N SER A 740 4.71 6.17 -37.67
CA SER A 740 5.06 7.55 -38.04
C SER A 740 6.49 7.65 -38.59
N ARG A 741 7.34 6.68 -38.24
CA ARG A 741 8.79 6.63 -38.51
C ARG A 741 9.54 7.83 -37.92
N THR A 742 8.97 8.42 -36.87
CA THR A 742 9.58 9.48 -36.09
C THR A 742 9.46 9.13 -34.61
N ASP A 743 10.60 9.15 -33.92
CA ASP A 743 10.69 8.88 -32.47
C ASP A 743 10.13 7.54 -32.01
N GLY A 744 10.12 6.55 -32.89
CA GLY A 744 9.62 5.21 -32.64
C GLY A 744 8.09 5.10 -32.61
N LYS A 745 7.36 6.18 -32.93
CA LYS A 745 5.92 6.28 -32.69
C LYS A 745 5.05 5.61 -33.76
N LEU A 746 3.84 5.24 -33.36
CA LEU A 746 2.74 4.88 -34.26
C LEU A 746 2.06 6.14 -34.83
N LEU A 747 1.44 5.99 -36.00
CA LEU A 747 0.64 7.05 -36.62
C LEU A 747 -0.58 7.35 -35.75
N THR A 748 -0.87 8.63 -35.59
CA THR A 748 -2.08 9.12 -34.92
C THR A 748 -2.71 10.22 -35.74
N GLN A 749 -3.97 10.51 -35.42
CA GLN A 749 -4.61 11.78 -35.75
C GLN A 749 -4.99 12.51 -34.46
N GLU A 750 -4.74 13.82 -34.45
CA GLU A 750 -5.06 14.68 -33.29
C GLU A 750 -6.43 15.32 -33.49
N VAL A 751 -7.39 14.91 -32.68
CA VAL A 751 -8.77 15.42 -32.69
C VAL A 751 -9.06 16.04 -31.34
N GLN A 752 -9.92 17.06 -31.28
CA GLN A 752 -10.48 17.54 -30.01
C GLN A 752 -11.92 17.01 -29.88
N PRO A 753 -12.15 15.90 -29.16
CA PRO A 753 -13.49 15.37 -28.96
C PRO A 753 -14.39 16.32 -28.18
N PRO A 754 -15.71 16.24 -28.34
CA PRO A 754 -16.65 17.05 -27.57
C PRO A 754 -16.51 16.83 -26.05
N GLY A 755 -16.36 17.91 -25.30
CA GLY A 755 -16.25 17.86 -23.83
C GLY A 755 -14.84 17.63 -23.28
N THR A 756 -13.82 17.49 -24.14
CA THR A 756 -12.41 17.36 -23.73
C THR A 756 -11.68 18.71 -23.72
N ARG A 757 -10.66 18.84 -22.86
CA ARG A 757 -9.91 20.10 -22.68
C ARG A 757 -8.85 20.30 -23.74
N ALA A 758 -8.28 19.20 -24.22
CA ALA A 758 -7.17 19.21 -25.16
C ALA A 758 -7.47 18.34 -26.39
N LYS A 759 -6.63 18.50 -27.40
CA LYS A 759 -6.56 17.50 -28.47
C LYS A 759 -6.04 16.19 -27.89
N ALA A 760 -6.60 15.09 -28.36
CA ALA A 760 -6.20 13.75 -28.00
C ALA A 760 -5.92 12.94 -29.26
N SER A 761 -4.97 12.00 -29.14
CA SER A 761 -4.55 11.12 -30.21
C SER A 761 -5.55 9.98 -30.42
N TYR A 762 -5.90 9.72 -31.68
CA TYR A 762 -6.72 8.58 -32.10
C TYR A 762 -6.03 7.81 -33.22
N LEU A 763 -6.48 6.56 -33.47
CA LEU A 763 -6.05 5.81 -34.64
C LEU A 763 -6.37 6.63 -35.92
N PRO A 764 -5.48 6.65 -36.92
CA PRO A 764 -5.73 7.36 -38.16
C PRO A 764 -6.77 6.61 -39.02
N PHE A 765 -7.53 7.34 -39.84
CA PHE A 765 -8.32 6.70 -40.90
C PHE A 765 -7.42 5.94 -41.87
N ASN A 766 -7.93 4.86 -42.46
CA ASN A 766 -7.20 3.92 -43.30
C ASN A 766 -6.88 4.45 -44.70
N THR A 767 -6.16 5.57 -44.73
CA THR A 767 -5.54 6.15 -45.91
C THR A 767 -4.25 5.45 -46.31
N VAL A 768 -3.72 4.58 -45.42
CA VAL A 768 -2.51 3.78 -45.61
C VAL A 768 -2.77 2.44 -46.29
N GLY A 769 -4.04 2.06 -46.49
CA GLY A 769 -4.45 0.89 -47.25
C GLY A 769 -4.07 -0.44 -46.60
N VAL A 770 -4.22 -0.55 -45.27
CA VAL A 770 -4.12 -1.83 -44.57
C VAL A 770 -5.42 -2.62 -44.72
N ALA A 771 -5.36 -3.95 -44.59
CA ALA A 771 -6.54 -4.80 -44.70
C ALA A 771 -7.54 -4.47 -43.58
N THR A 772 -8.82 -4.29 -43.92
CA THR A 772 -9.86 -3.92 -42.95
C THR A 772 -11.20 -4.49 -43.39
N ASN A 773 -11.86 -5.21 -42.49
CA ASN A 773 -13.22 -5.67 -42.68
C ASN A 773 -14.17 -4.47 -42.73
N THR A 774 -15.22 -4.58 -43.54
CA THR A 774 -16.22 -3.51 -43.66
C THR A 774 -17.62 -4.10 -43.84
N ARG A 775 -18.62 -3.22 -43.82
CA ARG A 775 -20.02 -3.52 -44.12
C ARG A 775 -20.49 -2.77 -45.38
N PRO A 776 -21.57 -3.21 -46.03
CA PRO A 776 -22.13 -2.52 -47.20
C PRO A 776 -22.37 -1.03 -46.94
N GLY A 777 -21.92 -0.19 -47.87
CA GLY A 777 -22.07 1.27 -47.77
C GLY A 777 -20.97 1.99 -47.00
N VAL A 778 -20.06 1.28 -46.32
CA VAL A 778 -18.90 1.87 -45.63
C VAL A 778 -17.63 1.46 -46.37
N LYS A 779 -16.82 2.44 -46.79
CA LYS A 779 -15.54 2.15 -47.44
C LYS A 779 -14.43 1.92 -46.41
N PRO A 780 -13.45 1.04 -46.67
CA PRO A 780 -12.33 0.82 -45.75
C PRO A 780 -11.60 2.10 -45.34
N GLU A 781 -11.48 3.10 -46.23
CA GLU A 781 -10.81 4.37 -45.94
C GLU A 781 -11.57 5.27 -44.95
N GLU A 782 -12.85 4.98 -44.71
CA GLU A 782 -13.69 5.65 -43.69
C GLU A 782 -13.56 5.01 -42.31
N LEU A 783 -12.82 3.90 -42.20
CA LEU A 783 -12.54 3.18 -40.96
C LEU A 783 -11.11 3.46 -40.50
N PHE A 784 -10.78 3.15 -39.24
CA PHE A 784 -9.41 3.30 -38.76
C PHE A 784 -8.48 2.22 -39.29
N ALA A 785 -7.22 2.59 -39.51
CA ALA A 785 -6.15 1.65 -39.78
C ALA A 785 -5.70 0.98 -38.48
N GLY A 786 -5.73 -0.35 -38.44
CA GLY A 786 -5.22 -1.16 -37.36
C GLY A 786 -4.38 -2.33 -37.88
N GLY A 787 -3.77 -3.07 -36.95
CA GLY A 787 -2.95 -4.24 -37.26
C GLY A 787 -3.76 -5.47 -37.68
N ASP A 788 -4.99 -5.58 -37.19
CA ASP A 788 -5.92 -6.67 -37.50
C ASP A 788 -7.11 -6.19 -38.37
N PRO A 789 -7.58 -6.99 -39.34
CA PRO A 789 -8.74 -6.62 -40.16
C PRO A 789 -10.02 -6.33 -39.38
N ARG A 790 -10.14 -6.81 -38.14
CA ARG A 790 -11.31 -6.66 -37.26
C ARG A 790 -11.20 -5.47 -36.29
N THR A 791 -10.18 -4.61 -36.39
CA THR A 791 -9.99 -3.45 -35.48
C THR A 791 -11.25 -2.58 -35.30
N ASN A 792 -12.11 -2.48 -36.31
CA ASN A 792 -13.30 -1.61 -36.29
C ASN A 792 -14.61 -2.38 -35.99
N GLU A 793 -14.53 -3.51 -35.27
CA GLU A 793 -15.69 -4.37 -34.93
C GLU A 793 -16.77 -3.57 -34.20
N ASP A 794 -16.42 -2.89 -33.11
CA ASP A 794 -17.29 -2.06 -32.28
C ASP A 794 -16.51 -0.94 -31.55
N TRP A 795 -17.21 -0.11 -30.77
CA TRP A 795 -16.59 1.01 -30.06
C TRP A 795 -15.81 0.65 -28.79
N LEU A 796 -16.16 -0.44 -28.10
CA LEU A 796 -15.43 -0.87 -26.89
C LEU A 796 -14.05 -1.42 -27.28
N LEU A 797 -13.97 -2.23 -28.35
CA LEU A 797 -12.70 -2.69 -28.92
C LEU A 797 -11.84 -1.50 -29.40
N LEU A 798 -12.43 -0.55 -30.13
CA LEU A 798 -11.74 0.68 -30.55
C LEU A 798 -11.22 1.51 -29.36
N GLY A 799 -11.93 1.47 -28.23
CA GLY A 799 -11.49 2.04 -26.98
C GLY A 799 -10.15 1.48 -26.51
N ILE A 800 -10.05 0.14 -26.45
CA ILE A 800 -8.82 -0.56 -26.07
C ILE A 800 -7.68 -0.30 -27.07
N HIS A 801 -7.95 -0.36 -28.38
CA HIS A 801 -6.96 -0.01 -29.40
C HIS A 801 -6.40 1.41 -29.21
N THR A 802 -7.27 2.38 -28.90
CA THR A 802 -6.88 3.78 -28.72
C THR A 802 -6.02 3.96 -27.47
N LEU A 803 -6.37 3.30 -26.36
CA LEU A 803 -5.57 3.32 -25.14
C LEU A 803 -4.17 2.73 -25.35
N LEU A 804 -4.08 1.56 -26.01
CA LEU A 804 -2.79 0.90 -26.28
C LEU A 804 -1.92 1.69 -27.27
N LEU A 805 -2.53 2.34 -28.26
CA LEU A 805 -1.83 3.27 -29.18
C LEU A 805 -1.20 4.43 -28.41
N ARG A 806 -1.98 5.09 -27.54
CA ARG A 806 -1.50 6.20 -26.71
C ARG A 806 -0.38 5.73 -25.78
N GLU A 807 -0.53 4.56 -25.19
CA GLU A 807 0.46 3.98 -24.28
C GLU A 807 1.80 3.67 -24.99
N HIS A 808 1.75 3.10 -26.20
CA HIS A 808 2.95 2.91 -27.01
C HIS A 808 3.69 4.24 -27.26
N ASN A 809 2.97 5.27 -27.70
CA ASN A 809 3.57 6.57 -27.97
C ASN A 809 4.10 7.25 -26.70
N ARG A 810 3.43 7.08 -25.55
CA ARG A 810 3.89 7.54 -24.23
C ARG A 810 5.20 6.86 -23.83
N LEU A 811 5.30 5.55 -23.99
CA LEU A 811 6.52 4.80 -23.71
C LEU A 811 7.67 5.15 -24.66
N CYS A 812 7.39 5.46 -25.93
CA CYS A 812 8.38 6.00 -26.87
C CYS A 812 8.96 7.33 -26.35
N ASP A 813 8.12 8.25 -25.85
CA ASP A 813 8.58 9.52 -25.30
C ASP A 813 9.43 9.34 -24.03
N ILE A 814 9.08 8.39 -23.17
CA ILE A 814 9.86 8.02 -21.99
C ILE A 814 11.23 7.45 -22.41
N LEU A 815 11.23 6.48 -23.32
CA LEU A 815 12.45 5.80 -23.75
C LEU A 815 13.37 6.73 -24.53
N ARG A 816 12.83 7.63 -25.37
CA ARG A 816 13.59 8.69 -26.06
C ARG A 816 14.33 9.60 -25.07
N LYS A 817 13.73 9.93 -23.93
CA LYS A 817 14.39 10.72 -22.86
C LYS A 817 15.52 9.94 -22.19
N GLN A 818 15.32 8.64 -21.94
CA GLN A 818 16.32 7.78 -21.30
C GLN A 818 17.47 7.39 -22.24
N LYS A 819 17.19 7.26 -23.54
CA LYS A 819 18.13 6.85 -24.59
C LYS A 819 18.14 7.86 -25.75
N PRO A 820 18.67 9.08 -25.56
CA PRO A 820 18.61 10.14 -26.59
C PRO A 820 19.31 9.79 -27.90
N THR A 821 20.27 8.87 -27.87
CA THR A 821 21.08 8.46 -29.02
C THR A 821 20.46 7.35 -29.86
N TRP A 822 19.38 6.71 -29.40
CA TRP A 822 18.73 5.62 -30.15
C TRP A 822 18.02 6.16 -31.38
N ASP A 823 17.96 5.39 -32.46
CA ASP A 823 17.20 5.77 -33.64
C ASP A 823 15.70 5.40 -33.52
N ASP A 824 14.92 5.72 -34.56
CA ASP A 824 13.48 5.40 -34.62
C ASP A 824 13.21 3.89 -34.49
N GLU A 825 14.03 3.06 -35.14
CA GLU A 825 13.82 1.61 -35.18
C GLU A 825 14.10 0.97 -33.82
N GLN A 826 15.20 1.38 -33.17
CA GLN A 826 15.56 0.92 -31.83
C GLN A 826 14.48 1.27 -30.82
N LEU A 827 13.94 2.50 -30.86
CA LEU A 827 12.85 2.91 -29.98
C LEU A 827 11.58 2.10 -30.24
N TYR A 828 11.14 2.03 -31.50
CA TYR A 828 9.91 1.33 -31.88
C TYR A 828 9.96 -0.15 -31.49
N GLN A 829 11.01 -0.88 -31.86
CA GLN A 829 11.10 -2.32 -31.60
C GLN A 829 11.21 -2.62 -30.10
N THR A 830 11.95 -1.80 -29.37
CA THR A 830 12.07 -1.96 -27.93
C THR A 830 10.74 -1.71 -27.22
N VAL A 831 10.05 -0.62 -27.56
CA VAL A 831 8.72 -0.32 -26.99
C VAL A 831 7.70 -1.37 -27.40
N ARG A 832 7.75 -1.92 -28.63
CA ARG A 832 6.87 -3.00 -29.06
C ARG A 832 6.98 -4.22 -28.13
N VAL A 833 8.19 -4.67 -27.80
CA VAL A 833 8.38 -5.83 -26.90
C VAL A 833 7.98 -5.51 -25.45
N VAL A 834 8.27 -4.30 -24.96
CA VAL A 834 7.81 -3.86 -23.62
C VAL A 834 6.28 -3.80 -23.55
N MET A 835 5.65 -3.31 -24.62
CA MET A 835 4.19 -3.29 -24.73
C MET A 835 3.64 -4.71 -24.71
N SER A 836 4.23 -5.66 -25.44
CA SER A 836 3.85 -7.08 -25.36
C SER A 836 3.91 -7.61 -23.93
N ALA A 837 4.98 -7.30 -23.18
CA ALA A 837 5.09 -7.67 -21.77
C ALA A 837 3.99 -7.05 -20.90
N LYS A 838 3.73 -5.75 -21.05
CA LYS A 838 2.67 -5.03 -20.34
C LYS A 838 1.28 -5.58 -20.69
N HIS A 839 1.04 -5.93 -21.96
CA HIS A 839 -0.21 -6.54 -22.41
C HIS A 839 -0.39 -7.95 -21.86
N ALA A 840 0.66 -8.77 -21.82
CA ALA A 840 0.59 -10.09 -21.18
C ALA A 840 0.18 -10.00 -19.70
N LEU A 841 0.72 -9.02 -18.96
CA LEU A 841 0.31 -8.76 -17.57
C LEU A 841 -1.14 -8.28 -17.46
N ILE A 842 -1.60 -7.39 -18.34
CA ILE A 842 -3.01 -6.96 -18.40
C ILE A 842 -3.93 -8.14 -18.75
N ALA A 843 -3.51 -9.01 -19.68
CA ALA A 843 -4.26 -10.20 -20.06
C ALA A 843 -4.36 -11.21 -18.89
N ASN A 844 -3.32 -11.33 -18.07
CA ASN A 844 -3.39 -12.08 -16.82
C ASN A 844 -4.38 -11.44 -15.82
N ALA A 845 -4.41 -10.11 -15.72
CA ALA A 845 -5.38 -9.42 -14.86
C ALA A 845 -6.83 -9.64 -15.31
N TYR A 846 -7.08 -9.75 -16.62
CA TYR A 846 -8.39 -10.17 -17.15
C TYR A 846 -8.82 -11.54 -16.63
N GLN A 847 -7.91 -12.51 -16.53
CA GLN A 847 -8.23 -13.83 -15.99
C GLN A 847 -8.65 -13.77 -14.51
N MET A 848 -8.29 -12.70 -13.77
CA MET A 848 -8.77 -12.44 -12.42
C MET A 848 -10.28 -12.16 -12.36
N ALA A 849 -10.89 -11.71 -13.46
CA ALA A 849 -12.34 -11.50 -13.56
C ALA A 849 -13.14 -12.78 -13.27
N TYR A 850 -12.52 -13.94 -13.47
CA TYR A 850 -13.17 -15.24 -13.29
C TYR A 850 -13.17 -15.76 -11.88
N TRP A 851 -12.59 -15.08 -10.90
CA TRP A 851 -12.42 -15.65 -9.58
C TRP A 851 -13.43 -15.15 -8.56
N THR A 852 -13.81 -16.04 -7.65
CA THR A 852 -14.54 -15.70 -6.42
C THR A 852 -13.58 -15.14 -5.36
N GLU A 853 -14.12 -14.67 -4.24
CA GLU A 853 -13.33 -14.12 -3.13
C GLU A 853 -12.44 -15.15 -2.40
N GLU A 854 -12.66 -16.45 -2.60
CA GLU A 854 -12.02 -17.55 -1.84
C GLU A 854 -10.66 -18.03 -2.41
N MET A 855 -10.02 -17.29 -3.32
CA MET A 855 -8.79 -17.73 -3.98
C MET A 855 -7.53 -17.66 -3.07
N PRO A 856 -6.72 -18.74 -2.97
CA PRO A 856 -5.43 -18.70 -2.26
C PRO A 856 -4.36 -17.90 -3.05
N TRP A 857 -3.67 -17.00 -2.34
CA TRP A 857 -2.52 -16.22 -2.81
C TRP A 857 -1.19 -17.01 -2.70
N PRO A 858 -0.18 -16.82 -3.59
CA PRO A 858 -0.01 -15.78 -4.62
C PRO A 858 -0.46 -16.14 -6.06
N ARG A 859 -0.64 -15.10 -6.91
CA ARG A 859 -1.36 -15.08 -8.21
C ARG A 859 -0.45 -14.98 -9.46
N ASP A 860 0.78 -15.50 -9.45
CA ASP A 860 1.83 -14.89 -10.28
C ASP A 860 2.15 -15.54 -11.63
N ASP A 861 1.55 -16.68 -11.95
CA ASP A 861 2.05 -17.46 -13.07
C ASP A 861 0.92 -18.22 -13.82
N GLY A 862 -0.33 -18.08 -13.37
CA GLY A 862 -1.46 -18.82 -13.90
C GLY A 862 -1.40 -20.34 -13.63
N PHE A 863 -0.32 -20.81 -13.00
CA PHE A 863 -0.17 -22.16 -12.55
C PHE A 863 -1.05 -22.53 -11.35
N PRO A 864 -1.69 -21.64 -10.56
CA PRO A 864 -2.66 -22.11 -9.56
C PRO A 864 -3.82 -22.85 -10.21
N LEU A 865 -4.41 -22.31 -11.29
CA LEU A 865 -5.45 -23.02 -12.05
C LEU A 865 -4.90 -24.25 -12.75
N TYR A 866 -3.73 -24.12 -13.39
CA TYR A 866 -3.12 -25.22 -14.11
C TYR A 866 -2.73 -26.39 -13.18
N ARG A 867 -2.20 -26.09 -11.98
CA ARG A 867 -1.93 -27.06 -10.90
C ARG A 867 -3.21 -27.60 -10.30
N GLN A 868 -4.26 -26.79 -10.16
CA GLN A 868 -5.58 -27.30 -9.78
C GLN A 868 -6.14 -28.25 -10.83
N MET A 869 -5.89 -28.03 -12.13
CA MET A 869 -6.31 -28.92 -13.21
C MET A 869 -5.55 -30.24 -13.23
N PHE A 870 -4.22 -30.26 -13.08
CA PHE A 870 -3.40 -31.46 -13.32
C PHE A 870 -2.56 -31.95 -12.14
N GLY A 871 -2.57 -31.26 -11.00
CA GLY A 871 -1.69 -31.53 -9.87
C GLY A 871 -0.26 -31.05 -10.10
N GLU A 872 0.65 -31.42 -9.19
CA GLU A 872 2.06 -31.01 -9.24
C GLU A 872 2.89 -31.72 -10.33
N SER A 873 2.37 -32.78 -10.97
CA SER A 873 3.20 -33.77 -11.69
C SER A 873 2.98 -33.91 -13.20
N ALA A 874 1.90 -33.43 -13.82
CA ALA A 874 1.59 -33.84 -15.21
C ALA A 874 2.45 -33.16 -16.28
N LEU A 875 3.04 -32.03 -15.94
CA LEU A 875 4.16 -31.42 -16.65
C LEU A 875 5.09 -30.99 -15.51
N GLU A 876 6.34 -31.43 -15.48
CA GLU A 876 7.34 -30.91 -14.53
C GLU A 876 7.61 -29.43 -14.83
N ILE A 877 6.65 -28.57 -14.46
CA ILE A 877 6.72 -27.12 -14.56
C ILE A 877 7.26 -26.64 -13.23
N ASN A 878 8.53 -26.96 -13.05
CA ASN A 878 9.39 -26.15 -12.22
C ASN A 878 10.23 -25.33 -13.21
N PRO A 879 10.21 -23.98 -13.18
CA PRO A 879 11.11 -23.15 -13.97
C PRO A 879 12.58 -23.57 -13.87
N ALA A 880 12.93 -24.23 -12.75
CA ALA A 880 14.22 -24.82 -12.45
C ALA A 880 14.50 -26.16 -13.16
N ASN A 881 13.49 -27.02 -13.39
CA ASN A 881 13.68 -28.40 -13.88
C ASN A 881 13.61 -28.53 -15.42
N THR A 882 13.05 -27.56 -16.13
CA THR A 882 12.95 -27.55 -17.61
C THR A 882 13.90 -26.53 -18.26
N TYR A 883 15.04 -26.27 -17.61
CA TYR A 883 16.11 -25.47 -18.18
C TYR A 883 16.65 -26.15 -19.47
N PRO A 884 16.76 -25.44 -20.60
CA PRO A 884 17.19 -24.06 -20.61
C PRO A 884 16.17 -22.98 -20.88
N TRP A 885 14.94 -23.39 -21.12
CA TRP A 885 13.87 -22.47 -21.47
C TRP A 885 12.66 -23.12 -20.83
N PRO A 886 12.12 -22.54 -19.73
CA PRO A 886 10.97 -23.05 -19.00
C PRO A 886 9.70 -22.88 -19.83
N LEU A 887 9.75 -23.32 -21.09
CA LEU A 887 8.68 -23.22 -22.04
C LEU A 887 7.82 -24.46 -21.90
N VAL A 888 6.56 -24.25 -21.56
CA VAL A 888 5.60 -25.32 -21.47
C VAL A 888 5.49 -25.99 -22.85
N THR A 889 5.83 -27.26 -22.96
CA THR A 889 5.70 -27.99 -24.22
C THR A 889 4.65 -29.08 -24.12
N LYS A 890 3.97 -29.34 -25.23
CA LYS A 890 3.12 -30.51 -25.41
C LYS A 890 3.75 -31.40 -26.46
N SER A 891 4.13 -32.62 -26.07
CA SER A 891 4.84 -33.56 -26.94
C SER A 891 6.13 -32.98 -27.58
N GLY A 892 6.87 -32.15 -26.84
CA GLY A 892 8.13 -31.56 -27.29
C GLY A 892 8.01 -30.39 -28.28
N LYS A 893 6.81 -29.80 -28.41
CA LYS A 893 6.53 -28.59 -29.19
C LYS A 893 5.93 -27.49 -28.30
N PRO A 894 6.13 -26.21 -28.64
CA PRO A 894 5.49 -25.11 -27.91
C PRO A 894 3.96 -25.23 -28.00
N MET A 895 3.27 -24.84 -26.95
CA MET A 895 1.81 -24.74 -26.97
C MET A 895 1.40 -23.46 -27.72
N THR A 896 0.39 -23.59 -28.57
CA THR A 896 -0.18 -22.49 -29.36
C THR A 896 -1.71 -22.57 -29.27
N VAL A 897 -2.41 -21.52 -29.70
CA VAL A 897 -3.89 -21.47 -29.64
C VAL A 897 -4.49 -22.61 -30.46
N SER A 898 -5.21 -23.51 -29.79
CA SER A 898 -5.88 -24.63 -30.43
C SER A 898 -7.09 -24.20 -31.24
N ALA A 899 -7.52 -25.05 -32.16
CA ALA A 899 -8.74 -24.80 -32.92
C ALA A 899 -9.99 -24.91 -32.03
N GLU A 900 -9.98 -25.78 -31.02
CA GLU A 900 -11.02 -25.88 -30.00
C GLU A 900 -11.18 -24.55 -29.26
N MET A 901 -10.07 -24.00 -28.76
CA MET A 901 -10.03 -22.70 -28.10
C MET A 901 -10.60 -21.57 -28.97
N ALA A 902 -10.20 -21.50 -30.24
CA ALA A 902 -10.65 -20.46 -31.17
C ALA A 902 -12.17 -20.48 -31.47
N VAL A 903 -12.85 -21.59 -31.19
CA VAL A 903 -14.30 -21.73 -31.36
C VAL A 903 -15.06 -21.62 -30.04
N ILE A 904 -14.55 -22.24 -28.97
CA ILE A 904 -15.23 -22.27 -27.66
C ILE A 904 -15.11 -20.94 -26.92
N TYR A 905 -13.93 -20.31 -26.96
CA TYR A 905 -13.63 -19.15 -26.13
C TYR A 905 -13.97 -17.82 -26.82
N ARG A 906 -15.23 -17.70 -27.25
CA ARG A 906 -15.72 -16.51 -27.94
C ARG A 906 -16.50 -15.54 -27.06
N PHE A 907 -16.86 -15.94 -25.83
CA PHE A 907 -17.55 -15.10 -24.83
C PHE A 907 -18.72 -14.28 -25.35
N HIS A 908 -19.46 -14.79 -26.34
CA HIS A 908 -20.58 -14.05 -26.91
C HIS A 908 -21.69 -13.76 -25.87
N GLU A 909 -21.66 -14.44 -24.73
CA GLU A 909 -22.54 -14.20 -23.59
C GLU A 909 -22.27 -12.86 -22.88
N PHE A 910 -21.06 -12.31 -22.99
CA PHE A 910 -20.71 -10.99 -22.46
C PHE A 910 -21.18 -9.84 -23.35
N ILE A 911 -21.60 -10.13 -24.58
CA ILE A 911 -22.07 -9.11 -25.51
C ILE A 911 -23.36 -8.48 -24.95
N ILE A 912 -23.39 -7.16 -24.86
CA ILE A 912 -24.51 -6.39 -24.36
C ILE A 912 -25.29 -5.71 -25.48
N PRO A 913 -26.60 -5.48 -25.31
CA PRO A 913 -27.41 -4.81 -26.33
C PRO A 913 -27.05 -3.33 -26.46
N SER A 914 -26.76 -2.67 -25.34
CA SER A 914 -26.40 -1.25 -25.27
C SER A 914 -25.55 -0.94 -24.04
N PHE A 915 -24.88 0.21 -24.07
CA PHE A 915 -24.19 0.80 -22.92
C PHE A 915 -24.41 2.32 -22.87
N PRO A 916 -24.42 2.93 -21.68
CA PRO A 916 -24.61 4.38 -21.56
C PRO A 916 -23.44 5.13 -22.16
N ILE A 917 -23.69 6.26 -22.80
CA ILE A 917 -22.67 7.28 -23.07
C ILE A 917 -22.80 8.37 -22.03
N LYS A 918 -21.71 8.65 -21.30
CA LYS A 918 -21.75 9.57 -20.17
C LYS A 918 -20.94 10.82 -20.42
N ASP A 919 -21.41 11.93 -19.85
CA ASP A 919 -20.66 13.16 -19.81
C ASP A 919 -19.66 13.17 -18.65
N GLN A 920 -18.95 14.28 -18.53
CA GLN A 920 -17.90 14.46 -17.54
C GLN A 920 -18.38 14.67 -16.09
N ASN A 921 -19.69 14.79 -15.89
CA ASN A 921 -20.34 14.83 -14.58
C ASN A 921 -20.97 13.47 -14.23
N ASN A 922 -20.67 12.42 -15.01
CA ASN A 922 -21.26 11.08 -14.91
C ASN A 922 -22.76 11.05 -15.22
N GLU A 923 -23.29 12.03 -15.95
CA GLU A 923 -24.69 12.01 -16.42
C GLU A 923 -24.79 11.23 -17.74
N THR A 924 -25.75 10.31 -17.83
CA THR A 924 -26.02 9.58 -19.07
C THR A 924 -26.63 10.53 -20.10
N LEU A 925 -25.93 10.72 -21.22
CA LEU A 925 -26.39 11.51 -22.35
C LEU A 925 -27.40 10.72 -23.20
N TRP A 926 -27.10 9.46 -23.50
CA TRP A 926 -28.00 8.49 -24.16
C TRP A 926 -27.50 7.05 -23.96
N GLU A 927 -28.34 6.07 -24.28
CA GLU A 927 -27.95 4.65 -24.38
C GLU A 927 -27.50 4.31 -25.81
N GLN A 928 -26.25 3.88 -25.97
CA GLN A 928 -25.69 3.50 -27.26
C GLN A 928 -25.91 2.01 -27.51
N ASN A 929 -26.66 1.68 -28.55
CA ASN A 929 -26.77 0.30 -29.03
C ASN A 929 -25.41 -0.19 -29.55
N LEU A 930 -24.93 -1.33 -29.05
CA LEU A 930 -23.61 -1.87 -29.39
C LEU A 930 -23.52 -2.28 -30.87
N PHE A 931 -24.56 -2.92 -31.41
CA PHE A 931 -24.62 -3.34 -32.82
C PHE A 931 -24.53 -2.15 -33.80
N ASP A 932 -25.10 -0.99 -33.44
CA ASP A 932 -25.00 0.24 -34.23
C ASP A 932 -23.59 0.85 -34.25
N THR A 933 -22.75 0.48 -33.28
CA THR A 933 -21.34 0.91 -33.24
C THR A 933 -20.47 0.19 -34.25
N SER A 934 -20.96 -0.92 -34.82
CA SER A 934 -20.12 -1.75 -35.67
C SER A 934 -19.71 -1.08 -36.97
N PHE A 935 -18.41 -1.09 -37.26
CA PHE A 935 -17.81 -0.40 -38.41
C PHE A 935 -18.16 1.10 -38.46
N ASN A 936 -18.19 1.77 -37.30
CA ASN A 936 -18.53 3.19 -37.18
C ASN A 936 -17.41 4.02 -36.51
N SER A 937 -16.23 4.07 -37.13
CA SER A 937 -15.07 4.81 -36.59
C SER A 937 -15.30 6.33 -36.54
N ARG A 938 -16.11 6.87 -37.46
CA ARG A 938 -16.47 8.29 -37.46
C ARG A 938 -17.31 8.66 -36.23
N GLY A 939 -18.33 7.85 -35.93
CA GLY A 939 -19.14 8.03 -34.73
C GLY A 939 -18.32 7.90 -33.45
N PHE A 940 -17.37 6.96 -33.40
CA PHE A 940 -16.43 6.84 -32.27
C PHE A 940 -15.66 8.14 -32.02
N LEU A 941 -15.11 8.79 -33.07
CA LEU A 941 -14.45 10.10 -32.93
C LEU A 941 -15.40 11.21 -32.50
N ASP A 942 -16.58 11.26 -33.10
CA ASP A 942 -17.55 12.32 -32.87
C ASP A 942 -18.10 12.25 -31.43
N VAL A 943 -18.18 11.05 -30.83
CA VAL A 943 -18.54 10.85 -29.42
C VAL A 943 -17.36 11.09 -28.47
N GLY A 944 -16.19 10.56 -28.81
CA GLY A 944 -14.98 10.63 -27.99
C GLY A 944 -14.81 9.45 -27.02
N LEU A 945 -13.56 8.98 -26.89
CA LEU A 945 -13.17 7.86 -26.05
C LEU A 945 -13.61 8.05 -24.60
N GLU A 946 -13.46 9.25 -24.07
CA GLU A 946 -13.65 9.55 -22.65
C GLU A 946 -15.12 9.30 -22.22
N ARG A 947 -16.09 9.66 -23.06
CA ARG A 947 -17.52 9.44 -22.80
C ARG A 947 -17.93 7.97 -22.91
N ILE A 948 -17.31 7.26 -23.86
CA ILE A 948 -17.50 5.83 -24.08
C ILE A 948 -16.95 5.05 -22.88
N LEU A 949 -15.72 5.34 -22.46
CA LEU A 949 -15.08 4.69 -21.31
C LEU A 949 -15.83 4.99 -20.01
N ALA A 950 -16.25 6.23 -19.77
CA ALA A 950 -17.03 6.58 -18.58
C ALA A 950 -18.33 5.76 -18.48
N GLY A 951 -19.01 5.56 -19.60
CA GLY A 951 -20.15 4.65 -19.71
C GLY A 951 -19.81 3.19 -19.48
N ALA A 952 -18.76 2.72 -20.15
CA ALA A 952 -18.30 1.34 -20.09
C ALA A 952 -17.83 0.93 -18.69
N VAL A 953 -17.17 1.79 -17.92
CA VAL A 953 -16.66 1.43 -16.56
C VAL A 953 -17.69 1.61 -15.45
N SER A 954 -18.83 2.25 -15.73
CA SER A 954 -19.86 2.58 -14.74
C SER A 954 -21.18 1.84 -14.96
N SER A 955 -21.20 0.89 -15.88
CA SER A 955 -22.33 0.00 -16.17
C SER A 955 -21.91 -1.46 -16.05
N HIS A 956 -22.89 -2.36 -16.15
CA HIS A 956 -22.75 -3.77 -15.82
C HIS A 956 -23.07 -4.63 -17.04
N ILE A 957 -22.37 -5.75 -17.19
CA ILE A 957 -22.68 -6.80 -18.17
C ILE A 957 -23.06 -8.10 -17.46
N PRO A 958 -23.88 -8.95 -18.11
CA PRO A 958 -24.28 -10.25 -17.56
C PRO A 958 -23.11 -11.22 -17.36
N ASN A 959 -23.30 -12.21 -16.47
CA ASN A 959 -22.33 -13.28 -16.23
C ASN A 959 -22.24 -14.28 -17.40
N PHE A 960 -21.18 -15.09 -17.39
CA PHE A 960 -21.05 -16.33 -18.13
C PHE A 960 -22.24 -17.25 -17.85
N LYS A 961 -22.70 -17.98 -18.87
CA LYS A 961 -23.91 -18.80 -18.90
C LYS A 961 -25.24 -18.05 -18.99
N SER A 962 -25.22 -16.72 -19.11
CA SER A 962 -26.47 -15.95 -19.28
C SER A 962 -27.14 -16.22 -20.62
N GLY A 963 -26.45 -16.80 -21.61
CA GLY A 963 -26.89 -16.86 -22.99
C GLY A 963 -26.53 -15.60 -23.77
N VAL A 964 -26.79 -15.62 -25.08
CA VAL A 964 -26.45 -14.52 -25.99
C VAL A 964 -27.63 -13.58 -26.13
N ASP A 965 -27.35 -12.28 -26.16
CA ASP A 965 -28.39 -11.27 -26.37
C ASP A 965 -29.14 -11.51 -27.69
N GLU A 966 -30.46 -11.30 -27.66
CA GLU A 966 -31.29 -11.55 -28.83
C GLU A 966 -30.90 -10.65 -30.01
N SER A 967 -30.39 -9.44 -29.77
CA SER A 967 -29.86 -8.59 -30.84
C SER A 967 -28.70 -9.25 -31.63
N PHE A 968 -27.85 -10.06 -31.01
CA PHE A 968 -26.76 -10.75 -31.71
C PHE A 968 -27.15 -12.14 -32.25
N ARG A 969 -28.36 -12.58 -31.94
CA ARG A 969 -28.99 -13.78 -32.51
C ARG A 969 -29.99 -13.46 -33.62
N SER A 970 -30.57 -12.26 -33.63
CA SER A 970 -31.68 -11.92 -34.52
C SER A 970 -31.84 -10.44 -34.93
N ALA A 971 -30.83 -9.56 -34.79
CA ALA A 971 -30.90 -8.14 -35.24
C ALA A 971 -31.09 -7.91 -36.75
N GLY A 972 -31.54 -8.90 -37.51
CA GLY A 972 -31.92 -8.76 -38.91
C GLY A 972 -30.73 -8.88 -39.84
N LEU A 973 -29.81 -7.90 -39.87
CA LEU A 973 -28.69 -7.87 -40.82
C LEU A 973 -27.36 -7.39 -40.19
N TYR A 974 -26.40 -8.29 -39.93
CA TYR A 974 -25.00 -7.92 -39.63
C TYR A 974 -24.18 -7.92 -40.92
N ARG A 975 -23.39 -6.86 -41.15
CA ARG A 975 -22.72 -6.61 -42.43
C ARG A 975 -23.66 -6.76 -43.66
N GLY A 976 -24.94 -6.43 -43.48
CA GLY A 976 -25.96 -6.48 -44.53
C GLY A 976 -26.50 -7.87 -44.86
N ARG A 977 -26.35 -8.88 -43.98
CA ARG A 977 -26.87 -10.25 -44.19
C ARG A 977 -27.50 -10.82 -42.91
N PRO A 978 -28.49 -11.73 -43.02
CA PRO A 978 -29.03 -12.46 -41.87
C PRO A 978 -27.92 -13.05 -41.03
N PHE A 979 -27.99 -12.81 -39.72
CA PHE A 979 -26.90 -13.07 -38.80
C PHE A 979 -27.40 -13.62 -37.47
N ASP A 980 -26.75 -14.68 -37.04
CA ASP A 980 -26.83 -15.23 -35.69
C ASP A 980 -25.40 -15.68 -35.33
N ILE A 981 -24.84 -15.08 -34.28
CA ILE A 981 -23.47 -15.32 -33.85
C ILE A 981 -23.28 -16.75 -33.27
N VAL A 982 -24.33 -17.32 -32.72
CA VAL A 982 -24.36 -18.68 -32.17
C VAL A 982 -24.39 -19.69 -33.30
N VAL A 983 -25.23 -19.46 -34.32
CA VAL A 983 -25.25 -20.28 -35.55
C VAL A 983 -23.85 -20.34 -36.16
N SER A 984 -23.17 -19.20 -36.25
CA SER A 984 -21.80 -19.13 -36.77
C SER A 984 -20.84 -19.99 -35.93
N SER A 985 -20.98 -19.99 -34.60
CA SER A 985 -20.12 -20.77 -33.69
C SER A 985 -20.34 -22.29 -33.83
N ILE A 986 -21.60 -22.74 -33.89
CA ILE A 986 -21.96 -24.15 -34.12
C ILE A 986 -21.48 -24.62 -35.50
N VAL A 987 -21.67 -23.80 -36.53
CA VAL A 987 -21.21 -24.12 -37.88
C VAL A 987 -19.68 -24.25 -37.90
N HIS A 988 -18.96 -23.30 -37.30
CA HIS A 988 -17.49 -23.34 -37.25
C HIS A 988 -16.95 -24.54 -36.47
N GLU A 989 -17.60 -24.98 -35.38
CA GLU A 989 -17.21 -26.20 -34.69
C GLU A 989 -17.29 -27.43 -35.62
N ARG A 990 -18.44 -27.60 -36.29
CA ARG A 990 -18.70 -28.77 -37.12
C ARG A 990 -17.89 -28.78 -38.42
N GLU A 991 -17.70 -27.62 -39.05
CA GLU A 991 -16.98 -27.49 -40.32
C GLU A 991 -15.46 -27.54 -40.16
N GLN A 992 -14.95 -27.23 -38.97
CA GLN A 992 -13.55 -27.44 -38.59
C GLN A 992 -13.31 -28.83 -37.99
N GLY A 993 -14.34 -29.68 -37.89
CA GLY A 993 -14.19 -31.07 -37.43
C GLY A 993 -13.75 -31.20 -35.97
N LEU A 994 -14.22 -30.29 -35.10
CA LEU A 994 -13.95 -30.34 -33.66
C LEU A 994 -14.71 -31.50 -32.97
N PRO A 995 -14.13 -32.09 -31.91
CA PRO A 995 -14.79 -33.14 -31.14
C PRO A 995 -16.10 -32.68 -30.51
N THR A 996 -17.05 -33.60 -30.29
CA THR A 996 -18.23 -33.33 -29.47
C THR A 996 -17.86 -33.20 -28.00
N PHE A 997 -18.77 -32.68 -27.16
CA PHE A 997 -18.51 -32.45 -25.74
C PHE A 997 -17.93 -33.67 -25.02
N ASN A 998 -18.62 -34.82 -25.09
CA ASN A 998 -18.15 -36.03 -24.43
C ASN A 998 -16.89 -36.61 -25.10
N GLN A 999 -16.65 -36.38 -26.39
CA GLN A 999 -15.42 -36.86 -27.05
C GLN A 999 -14.19 -36.11 -26.57
N TYR A 1000 -14.28 -34.78 -26.42
CA TYR A 1000 -13.19 -33.96 -25.89
C TYR A 1000 -12.87 -34.35 -24.45
N PHE A 1001 -13.89 -34.40 -23.58
CA PHE A 1001 -13.66 -34.64 -22.16
C PHE A 1001 -13.29 -36.09 -21.82
N ARG A 1002 -13.57 -37.07 -22.70
CA ARG A 1002 -13.00 -38.42 -22.55
C ARG A 1002 -11.48 -38.42 -22.66
N GLU A 1003 -10.92 -37.72 -23.65
CA GLU A 1003 -9.46 -37.65 -23.84
C GLU A 1003 -8.79 -36.79 -22.75
N TYR A 1004 -9.43 -35.69 -22.37
CA TYR A 1004 -8.97 -34.88 -21.24
C TYR A 1004 -8.91 -35.69 -19.95
N ASN A 1005 -10.01 -36.37 -19.59
CA ASN A 1005 -10.06 -37.16 -18.36
C ASN A 1005 -9.12 -38.39 -18.42
N ALA A 1006 -8.80 -38.89 -19.61
CA ALA A 1006 -7.82 -39.95 -19.78
C ALA A 1006 -6.38 -39.52 -19.41
N GLN A 1007 -6.12 -38.21 -19.32
CA GLN A 1007 -4.85 -37.67 -18.80
C GLN A 1007 -4.78 -37.67 -17.25
N ASP A 1008 -5.79 -38.20 -16.56
CA ASP A 1008 -5.90 -38.22 -15.09
C ASP A 1008 -5.77 -36.82 -14.42
N PRO A 1009 -6.57 -35.81 -14.86
CA PRO A 1009 -6.53 -34.48 -14.27
C PRO A 1009 -7.13 -34.47 -12.86
N LYS A 1010 -6.64 -33.57 -12.01
CA LYS A 1010 -7.21 -33.26 -10.70
C LYS A 1010 -8.62 -32.66 -10.78
N VAL A 1011 -8.92 -31.87 -11.82
CA VAL A 1011 -10.28 -31.36 -12.07
C VAL A 1011 -10.86 -32.08 -13.29
N ALA A 1012 -11.61 -33.15 -13.07
CA ALA A 1012 -12.29 -33.88 -14.12
C ALA A 1012 -13.63 -33.23 -14.52
N VAL A 1013 -14.03 -33.42 -15.79
CA VAL A 1013 -15.36 -33.05 -16.29
C VAL A 1013 -16.19 -34.32 -16.50
N PRO A 1014 -17.34 -34.51 -15.84
CA PRO A 1014 -18.10 -35.75 -15.95
C PRO A 1014 -18.59 -35.99 -17.38
N ILE A 1015 -18.47 -37.23 -17.85
CA ILE A 1015 -19.06 -37.66 -19.13
C ILE A 1015 -20.57 -37.78 -18.96
N ARG A 1016 -21.31 -37.16 -19.88
CA ARG A 1016 -22.77 -37.07 -19.83
C ARG A 1016 -23.37 -38.10 -20.79
N ASP A 1017 -23.47 -39.33 -20.33
CA ASP A 1017 -24.00 -40.49 -21.08
C ASP A 1017 -25.55 -40.57 -21.05
N THR A 1018 -26.21 -39.75 -20.24
CA THR A 1018 -27.67 -39.60 -20.18
C THR A 1018 -28.07 -38.11 -20.22
N TRP A 1019 -29.29 -37.82 -20.69
CA TRP A 1019 -29.77 -36.44 -20.91
C TRP A 1019 -29.87 -35.62 -19.61
N ASP A 1020 -30.24 -36.27 -18.50
CA ASP A 1020 -30.35 -35.66 -17.17
C ASP A 1020 -29.00 -35.21 -16.59
N LYS A 1021 -27.88 -35.67 -17.15
CA LYS A 1021 -26.53 -35.20 -16.78
C LYS A 1021 -26.11 -33.91 -17.48
N PHE A 1022 -26.84 -33.45 -18.49
CA PHE A 1022 -26.56 -32.18 -19.17
C PHE A 1022 -27.18 -30.97 -18.49
N SER A 1023 -28.34 -31.12 -17.88
CA SER A 1023 -29.00 -30.03 -17.16
C SER A 1023 -30.03 -30.58 -16.20
N THR A 1024 -30.28 -29.84 -15.13
CA THR A 1024 -31.40 -30.07 -14.20
C THR A 1024 -32.74 -29.51 -14.71
N ASP A 1025 -32.72 -28.70 -15.77
CA ASP A 1025 -33.90 -28.08 -16.38
C ASP A 1025 -34.66 -29.08 -17.29
N PRO A 1026 -35.92 -29.45 -16.96
CA PRO A 1026 -36.71 -30.38 -17.77
C PRO A 1026 -36.94 -29.94 -19.21
N GLU A 1027 -37.03 -28.64 -19.46
CA GLU A 1027 -37.23 -28.09 -20.80
C GLU A 1027 -35.97 -28.27 -21.66
N VAL A 1028 -34.80 -27.96 -21.08
CA VAL A 1028 -33.49 -28.21 -21.73
C VAL A 1028 -33.32 -29.70 -22.04
N ILE A 1029 -33.65 -30.59 -21.09
CA ILE A 1029 -33.61 -32.04 -21.31
C ILE A 1029 -34.53 -32.47 -22.46
N GLN A 1030 -35.73 -31.90 -22.54
CA GLN A 1030 -36.68 -32.21 -23.60
C GLN A 1030 -36.17 -31.70 -24.96
N ASN A 1031 -35.61 -30.50 -25.02
CA ASN A 1031 -35.02 -29.93 -26.22
C ASN A 1031 -33.81 -30.75 -26.71
N LEU A 1032 -32.96 -31.23 -25.79
CA LEU A 1032 -31.85 -32.13 -26.12
C LEU A 1032 -32.35 -33.42 -26.77
N LYS A 1033 -33.39 -34.06 -26.21
CA LYS A 1033 -34.01 -35.28 -26.77
C LYS A 1033 -34.65 -35.06 -28.14
N THR A 1034 -35.18 -33.86 -28.39
CA THR A 1034 -35.81 -33.50 -29.66
C THR A 1034 -34.76 -33.23 -30.74
N LEU A 1035 -33.68 -32.51 -30.41
CA LEU A 1035 -32.69 -32.05 -31.38
C LEU A 1035 -31.56 -33.07 -31.62
N TYR A 1036 -31.10 -33.78 -30.60
CA TYR A 1036 -29.98 -34.72 -30.68
C TYR A 1036 -30.44 -36.17 -30.59
N LYS A 1037 -29.79 -37.07 -31.33
CA LYS A 1037 -30.13 -38.50 -31.35
C LYS A 1037 -29.52 -39.25 -30.17
N HIS A 1038 -28.30 -38.88 -29.79
CA HIS A 1038 -27.57 -39.51 -28.69
C HIS A 1038 -26.81 -38.44 -27.86
N PRO A 1039 -26.61 -38.64 -26.55
CA PRO A 1039 -25.84 -37.71 -25.70
C PRO A 1039 -24.41 -37.42 -26.20
N ASP A 1040 -23.78 -38.35 -26.91
CA ASP A 1040 -22.47 -38.16 -27.53
C ASP A 1040 -22.46 -37.27 -28.78
N ASP A 1041 -23.63 -36.97 -29.36
CA ASP A 1041 -23.76 -36.13 -30.54
C ASP A 1041 -23.77 -34.62 -30.19
N VAL A 1042 -23.86 -34.28 -28.89
CA VAL A 1042 -23.99 -32.89 -28.42
C VAL A 1042 -22.72 -32.11 -28.75
N ASP A 1043 -22.89 -31.03 -29.53
CA ASP A 1043 -21.80 -30.12 -29.93
C ASP A 1043 -21.04 -29.61 -28.69
N LEU A 1044 -19.73 -29.39 -28.84
CA LEU A 1044 -18.86 -28.91 -27.76
C LEU A 1044 -19.31 -27.55 -27.23
N VAL A 1045 -19.66 -26.59 -28.12
CA VAL A 1045 -20.21 -25.28 -27.71
C VAL A 1045 -21.49 -25.43 -26.89
N VAL A 1046 -22.37 -26.37 -27.25
CA VAL A 1046 -23.63 -26.62 -26.54
C VAL A 1046 -23.36 -27.26 -25.19
N GLY A 1047 -22.50 -28.27 -25.15
CA GLY A 1047 -22.15 -28.93 -23.89
C GLY A 1047 -21.47 -27.99 -22.91
N CYS A 1048 -20.63 -27.07 -23.39
CA CYS A 1048 -20.05 -26.00 -22.57
C CYS A 1048 -21.10 -24.99 -22.09
N GLN A 1049 -22.03 -24.58 -22.96
CA GLN A 1049 -23.15 -23.69 -22.58
C GLN A 1049 -24.01 -24.29 -21.47
N LEU A 1050 -24.24 -25.61 -21.53
CA LEU A 1050 -25.10 -26.31 -20.59
C LEU A 1050 -24.38 -26.69 -19.28
N ASP A 1051 -23.05 -26.52 -19.17
CA ASP A 1051 -22.30 -26.93 -17.99
C ASP A 1051 -22.75 -26.19 -16.72
N GLU A 1052 -23.26 -26.94 -15.74
CA GLU A 1052 -23.78 -26.45 -14.45
C GLU A 1052 -22.70 -26.49 -13.36
N GLU A 1053 -21.52 -27.04 -13.64
CA GLU A 1053 -20.41 -27.11 -12.67
C GLU A 1053 -19.39 -25.99 -12.91
N TRP A 1054 -19.17 -25.14 -11.91
CA TRP A 1054 -18.13 -24.12 -11.94
C TRP A 1054 -16.74 -24.71 -11.73
N PHE A 1055 -15.72 -24.13 -12.36
CA PHE A 1055 -14.34 -24.48 -12.00
C PHE A 1055 -14.07 -24.02 -10.54
N PRO A 1056 -13.43 -24.84 -9.68
CA PRO A 1056 -13.26 -24.51 -8.26
C PRO A 1056 -12.70 -23.10 -8.01
N GLY A 1057 -13.40 -22.33 -7.16
CA GLY A 1057 -13.01 -20.96 -6.81
C GLY A 1057 -13.29 -19.92 -7.90
N THR A 1058 -13.94 -20.27 -9.01
CA THR A 1058 -14.21 -19.38 -10.16
C THR A 1058 -15.70 -19.18 -10.43
N THR A 1059 -15.99 -18.23 -11.31
CA THR A 1059 -17.31 -17.85 -11.84
C THR A 1059 -17.52 -18.34 -13.28
N VAL A 1060 -16.64 -19.22 -13.79
CA VAL A 1060 -16.73 -19.78 -15.16
C VAL A 1060 -16.93 -21.30 -15.11
N PRO A 1061 -17.78 -21.88 -15.98
CA PRO A 1061 -18.00 -23.32 -16.02
C PRO A 1061 -16.71 -24.08 -16.28
N LYS A 1062 -16.54 -25.23 -15.62
CA LYS A 1062 -15.30 -26.02 -15.70
C LYS A 1062 -14.95 -26.38 -17.13
N SER A 1063 -15.92 -26.77 -17.95
CA SER A 1063 -15.66 -27.23 -19.32
C SER A 1063 -15.10 -26.12 -20.21
N ALA A 1064 -15.65 -24.91 -20.11
CA ALA A 1064 -15.20 -23.77 -20.90
C ALA A 1064 -13.83 -23.27 -20.44
N LEU A 1065 -13.62 -23.18 -19.12
CA LEU A 1065 -12.34 -22.70 -18.58
C LEU A 1065 -11.20 -23.68 -18.88
N ILE A 1066 -11.42 -25.00 -18.79
CA ILE A 1066 -10.39 -26.02 -19.05
C ILE A 1066 -9.77 -25.90 -20.45
N ILE A 1067 -10.60 -25.80 -21.48
CA ILE A 1067 -10.15 -25.67 -22.89
C ILE A 1067 -9.25 -24.43 -23.06
N SER A 1068 -9.56 -23.40 -22.29
CA SER A 1068 -8.94 -22.08 -22.38
C SER A 1068 -7.66 -21.99 -21.58
N LEU A 1069 -7.66 -22.64 -20.41
CA LEU A 1069 -6.49 -22.83 -19.57
C LEU A 1069 -5.39 -23.57 -20.32
N PHE A 1070 -5.74 -24.62 -21.06
CA PHE A 1070 -4.80 -25.33 -21.91
C PHE A 1070 -4.11 -24.42 -22.93
N SER A 1071 -4.89 -23.65 -23.69
CA SER A 1071 -4.33 -22.84 -24.77
C SER A 1071 -3.61 -21.59 -24.25
N LEU A 1072 -4.28 -20.68 -23.53
CA LEU A 1072 -3.75 -19.35 -23.19
C LEU A 1072 -2.56 -19.40 -22.23
N PHE A 1073 -2.61 -20.26 -21.21
CA PHE A 1073 -1.53 -20.38 -20.24
C PHE A 1073 -0.37 -21.19 -20.81
N GLY A 1074 -0.69 -22.24 -21.58
CA GLY A 1074 0.29 -22.98 -22.33
C GLY A 1074 1.09 -22.07 -23.26
N MET A 1075 0.42 -21.23 -24.07
CA MET A 1075 1.10 -20.34 -25.02
C MET A 1075 1.91 -19.24 -24.35
N GLY A 1076 1.41 -18.60 -23.29
CA GLY A 1076 2.11 -17.52 -22.60
C GLY A 1076 3.41 -18.03 -21.96
N ASN A 1077 3.36 -19.26 -21.44
CA ASN A 1077 4.54 -19.94 -20.93
C ASN A 1077 5.38 -20.57 -22.04
N SER A 1078 4.88 -20.74 -23.27
CA SER A 1078 5.67 -21.19 -24.43
C SER A 1078 6.38 -20.05 -25.16
N ASP A 1079 6.24 -18.82 -24.65
CA ASP A 1079 6.69 -17.62 -25.32
C ASP A 1079 8.05 -17.13 -24.81
N ARG A 1080 9.06 -17.17 -25.67
CA ARG A 1080 10.44 -16.75 -25.34
C ARG A 1080 10.55 -15.26 -25.03
N PHE A 1081 9.63 -14.44 -25.53
CA PHE A 1081 9.59 -13.00 -25.23
C PHE A 1081 8.60 -12.66 -24.10
N SER A 1082 8.12 -13.66 -23.35
CA SER A 1082 7.24 -13.41 -22.19
C SER A 1082 7.97 -12.68 -21.07
N ILE A 1083 7.20 -11.92 -20.27
CA ILE A 1083 7.73 -11.19 -19.12
C ILE A 1083 8.31 -12.14 -18.05
N GLY A 1084 7.65 -13.26 -17.78
CA GLY A 1084 8.13 -14.26 -16.83
C GLY A 1084 9.49 -14.83 -17.23
N PHE A 1085 9.68 -15.10 -18.53
CA PHE A 1085 10.97 -15.51 -19.07
C PHE A 1085 12.04 -14.43 -18.88
N ALA A 1086 11.75 -13.19 -19.27
CA ALA A 1086 12.70 -12.08 -19.15
C ALA A 1086 13.10 -11.79 -17.70
N MET A 1087 12.17 -11.95 -16.75
CA MET A 1087 12.42 -11.77 -15.32
C MET A 1087 13.34 -12.84 -14.73
N MET A 1088 13.21 -14.11 -15.14
CA MET A 1088 13.95 -15.20 -14.49
C MET A 1088 15.29 -15.53 -15.18
N ARG A 1089 15.51 -15.03 -16.39
CA ARG A 1089 16.65 -15.44 -17.24
C ARG A 1089 18.03 -15.17 -16.64
N CYS A 1090 18.29 -14.02 -16.01
CA CYS A 1090 19.60 -13.79 -15.39
C CYS A 1090 19.78 -14.55 -14.06
N LEU A 1091 18.70 -14.87 -13.36
CA LEU A 1091 18.76 -15.57 -12.07
C LEU A 1091 19.06 -17.06 -12.26
N LEU A 1092 18.32 -17.71 -13.17
CA LEU A 1092 18.34 -19.17 -13.30
C LEU A 1092 19.49 -19.71 -14.18
N VAL A 1093 20.17 -18.84 -14.93
CA VAL A 1093 21.05 -19.30 -16.02
C VAL A 1093 22.47 -18.78 -15.93
N ASP A 1094 22.63 -17.47 -16.11
CA ASP A 1094 23.94 -16.84 -16.29
C ASP A 1094 24.45 -16.25 -14.97
N ARG A 1095 23.54 -16.14 -13.98
CA ARG A 1095 23.70 -15.40 -12.72
C ARG A 1095 23.82 -13.88 -12.97
N PRO A 1096 23.45 -13.02 -12.00
CA PRO A 1096 23.47 -11.56 -12.20
C PRO A 1096 24.84 -10.98 -12.59
N TRP A 1097 25.94 -11.61 -12.18
CA TRP A 1097 27.30 -11.11 -12.43
C TRP A 1097 27.90 -11.49 -13.79
N ASP A 1098 27.25 -12.36 -14.56
CA ASP A 1098 27.65 -12.71 -15.92
C ASP A 1098 26.46 -12.79 -16.89
N CYS A 1099 25.43 -11.96 -16.66
CA CYS A 1099 24.21 -12.06 -17.45
C CYS A 1099 24.35 -11.54 -18.88
N HIS A 1100 23.99 -12.39 -19.84
CA HIS A 1100 23.95 -12.07 -21.27
C HIS A 1100 22.50 -12.09 -21.76
N PRO A 1101 21.84 -10.93 -21.84
CA PRO A 1101 20.49 -10.86 -22.39
C PRO A 1101 20.44 -11.48 -23.78
N SER A 1102 19.36 -12.19 -24.06
CA SER A 1102 19.07 -12.84 -25.35
C SER A 1102 18.03 -12.06 -26.17
N ASN A 1103 17.41 -11.04 -25.59
CA ASN A 1103 16.46 -10.15 -26.26
C ASN A 1103 16.43 -8.75 -25.62
N ALA A 1104 15.73 -7.82 -26.28
CA ALA A 1104 15.63 -6.43 -25.84
C ALA A 1104 14.89 -6.25 -24.50
N LEU A 1105 13.91 -7.09 -24.19
CA LEU A 1105 13.14 -6.99 -22.94
C LEU A 1105 14.02 -7.34 -21.74
N GLU A 1106 14.80 -8.43 -21.88
CA GLU A 1106 15.82 -8.79 -20.89
C GLU A 1106 16.85 -7.67 -20.71
N ASP A 1107 17.35 -7.06 -21.79
CA ASP A 1107 18.34 -5.97 -21.69
C ASP A 1107 17.79 -4.72 -20.98
N LEU A 1108 16.49 -4.43 -21.14
CA LEU A 1108 15.83 -3.33 -20.44
C LEU A 1108 15.57 -3.63 -18.97
N ILE A 1109 15.06 -4.83 -18.67
CA ILE A 1109 14.72 -5.25 -17.32
C ILE A 1109 16.00 -5.46 -16.50
N TRP A 1110 17.06 -5.99 -17.10
CA TRP A 1110 18.34 -6.24 -16.47
C TRP A 1110 19.36 -5.16 -16.82
N GLU A 1111 19.24 -4.01 -16.16
CA GLU A 1111 20.14 -2.88 -16.34
C GLU A 1111 21.58 -3.20 -15.90
N ARG A 1112 22.53 -2.94 -16.80
CA ARG A 1112 23.97 -3.10 -16.55
C ARG A 1112 24.44 -2.18 -15.42
N LYS A 1113 25.15 -2.74 -14.43
CA LYS A 1113 25.81 -1.95 -13.38
C LYS A 1113 27.33 -2.10 -13.50
N SER A 1114 28.05 -1.00 -13.27
CA SER A 1114 29.51 -0.99 -13.36
C SER A 1114 30.14 -1.62 -12.12
N VAL A 1115 30.50 -2.89 -12.20
CA VAL A 1115 31.22 -3.61 -11.13
C VAL A 1115 32.64 -3.98 -11.59
N PRO A 1116 33.70 -3.55 -10.87
CA PRO A 1116 35.07 -3.85 -11.25
C PRO A 1116 35.33 -5.36 -11.38
N GLY A 1117 35.78 -5.79 -12.56
CA GLY A 1117 36.08 -7.20 -12.84
C GLY A 1117 34.90 -8.03 -13.34
N PHE A 1118 33.68 -7.48 -13.38
CA PHE A 1118 32.47 -8.14 -13.86
C PHE A 1118 31.78 -7.29 -14.95
N PRO A 1119 32.23 -7.38 -16.21
CA PRO A 1119 31.73 -6.51 -17.28
C PRO A 1119 30.26 -6.76 -17.63
N ASN A 1120 29.72 -7.96 -17.39
CA ASN A 1120 28.35 -8.35 -17.73
C ASN A 1120 27.40 -8.29 -16.52
N PHE A 1121 27.83 -7.64 -15.45
CA PHE A 1121 27.03 -7.54 -14.24
C PHE A 1121 25.77 -6.69 -14.46
N ARG A 1122 24.59 -7.26 -14.17
CA ARG A 1122 23.28 -6.65 -14.39
C ARG A 1122 22.37 -6.88 -13.18
N PHE A 1123 21.45 -5.93 -12.97
CA PHE A 1123 20.40 -5.99 -11.96
C PHE A 1123 19.08 -5.48 -12.51
N TYR A 1124 17.98 -5.75 -11.80
CA TYR A 1124 16.69 -5.21 -12.16
C TYR A 1124 16.71 -3.68 -12.28
N SER A 1125 16.09 -3.17 -13.34
CA SER A 1125 15.85 -1.75 -13.55
C SER A 1125 14.68 -1.30 -12.68
N ASP A 1126 14.96 -0.45 -11.71
CA ASP A 1126 13.93 0.15 -10.82
C ASP A 1126 12.77 0.78 -11.63
N PHE A 1127 13.13 1.54 -12.67
CA PHE A 1127 12.15 2.18 -13.53
C PHE A 1127 11.23 1.17 -14.24
N TRP A 1128 11.79 0.16 -14.92
CA TRP A 1128 10.99 -0.78 -15.70
C TRP A 1128 10.21 -1.75 -14.83
N VAL A 1129 10.74 -2.14 -13.68
CA VAL A 1129 10.02 -2.95 -12.68
C VAL A 1129 8.76 -2.23 -12.21
N LYS A 1130 8.87 -0.93 -11.89
CA LYS A 1130 7.72 -0.10 -11.50
C LYS A 1130 6.80 0.22 -12.68
N GLU A 1131 7.34 0.48 -13.86
CA GLU A 1131 6.54 0.79 -15.04
C GLU A 1131 5.66 -0.39 -15.47
N LEU A 1132 6.17 -1.62 -15.32
CA LEU A 1132 5.45 -2.87 -15.52
C LEU A 1132 4.65 -3.33 -14.29
N ASP A 1133 4.64 -2.55 -13.20
CA ASP A 1133 3.87 -2.83 -11.97
C ASP A 1133 4.14 -4.24 -11.40
N LEU A 1134 5.37 -4.73 -11.55
CA LEU A 1134 5.76 -6.08 -11.15
C LEU A 1134 5.61 -6.35 -9.64
N PRO A 1135 5.91 -5.41 -8.72
CA PRO A 1135 5.70 -5.64 -7.29
C PRO A 1135 4.23 -5.92 -6.93
N ALA A 1136 3.29 -5.49 -7.78
CA ALA A 1136 1.86 -5.77 -7.66
C ALA A 1136 1.35 -6.70 -8.78
N HIS A 1137 2.23 -7.46 -9.44
CA HIS A 1137 1.89 -8.42 -10.50
C HIS A 1137 1.04 -7.86 -11.64
N GLY A 1138 1.20 -6.58 -11.95
CA GLY A 1138 0.49 -5.93 -13.03
C GLY A 1138 -0.99 -5.62 -12.73
N THR A 1139 -1.48 -5.82 -11.51
CA THR A 1139 -2.90 -5.65 -11.17
C THR A 1139 -3.40 -4.23 -11.41
N ASN A 1140 -2.49 -3.24 -11.43
CA ASN A 1140 -2.83 -1.83 -11.61
C ASN A 1140 -2.64 -1.37 -13.06
N LEU A 1141 -2.10 -2.21 -13.94
CA LEU A 1141 -1.76 -1.80 -15.30
C LEU A 1141 -2.98 -1.42 -16.13
N LEU A 1142 -4.13 -2.09 -15.94
CA LEU A 1142 -5.36 -1.71 -16.64
C LEU A 1142 -5.90 -0.36 -16.14
N TRP A 1143 -5.87 -0.15 -14.83
CA TRP A 1143 -6.22 1.13 -14.21
C TRP A 1143 -5.31 2.26 -14.74
N ARG A 1144 -4.00 2.01 -14.80
CA ARG A 1144 -3.00 2.96 -15.33
C ARG A 1144 -3.15 3.17 -16.83
N LEU A 1145 -3.49 2.13 -17.59
CA LEU A 1145 -3.73 2.23 -19.02
C LEU A 1145 -4.84 3.25 -19.30
N ILE A 1146 -5.94 3.23 -18.52
CA ILE A 1146 -7.04 4.18 -18.66
C ILE A 1146 -6.60 5.59 -18.23
N THR A 1147 -6.07 5.73 -17.02
CA THR A 1147 -5.83 7.05 -16.40
C THR A 1147 -4.61 7.78 -16.96
N GLU A 1148 -3.58 7.06 -17.43
CA GLU A 1148 -2.40 7.67 -18.04
C GLU A 1148 -2.61 8.01 -19.53
N ASN A 1149 -3.68 7.49 -20.14
CA ASN A 1149 -3.97 7.65 -21.58
C ASN A 1149 -5.37 8.22 -21.88
N SER A 1150 -6.07 8.78 -20.89
CA SER A 1150 -7.35 9.49 -21.08
C SER A 1150 -7.49 10.65 -20.08
N GLU A 1151 -8.53 11.49 -20.24
CA GLU A 1151 -8.88 12.52 -19.24
C GLU A 1151 -9.67 11.94 -18.03
N ILE A 1152 -9.88 10.62 -17.97
CA ILE A 1152 -10.51 9.95 -16.83
C ILE A 1152 -9.47 9.79 -15.73
N ASN A 1153 -9.59 10.62 -14.70
CA ASN A 1153 -8.65 10.61 -13.58
C ASN A 1153 -9.11 9.70 -12.42
N CYS A 1154 -10.37 9.29 -12.41
CA CYS A 1154 -10.95 8.48 -11.35
C CYS A 1154 -11.66 7.25 -11.94
N VAL A 1155 -11.26 6.06 -11.51
CA VAL A 1155 -11.90 4.79 -11.87
C VAL A 1155 -11.74 3.80 -10.72
N GLN A 1156 -12.67 2.86 -10.60
CA GLN A 1156 -12.63 1.82 -9.57
C GLN A 1156 -11.31 1.05 -9.58
N ARG A 1157 -10.89 0.60 -8.38
CA ARG A 1157 -9.66 -0.14 -8.13
C ARG A 1157 -9.41 -1.24 -9.16
N SER A 1158 -10.44 -2.02 -9.48
CA SER A 1158 -10.45 -3.00 -10.56
C SER A 1158 -11.44 -2.58 -11.64
N PRO A 1159 -10.98 -1.97 -12.75
CA PRO A 1159 -11.85 -1.43 -13.80
C PRO A 1159 -12.77 -2.45 -14.48
N LEU A 1160 -12.46 -3.75 -14.39
CA LEU A 1160 -13.26 -4.85 -14.95
C LEU A 1160 -14.50 -5.18 -14.11
N PHE A 1161 -14.54 -4.69 -12.87
CA PHE A 1161 -15.67 -4.89 -11.97
C PHE A 1161 -16.38 -3.55 -11.73
N PRO A 1162 -17.70 -3.57 -11.47
CA PRO A 1162 -18.43 -2.37 -11.11
C PRO A 1162 -17.88 -1.74 -9.82
N PRO A 1163 -18.06 -0.42 -9.63
CA PRO A 1163 -17.62 0.25 -8.41
C PRO A 1163 -18.42 -0.24 -7.20
N ASP A 1164 -17.71 -0.53 -6.10
CA ASP A 1164 -18.29 -0.89 -4.81
C ASP A 1164 -17.52 -0.18 -3.69
N LYS A 1165 -18.20 0.39 -2.71
CA LYS A 1165 -17.52 1.26 -1.72
C LYS A 1165 -16.55 0.51 -0.83
N ASP A 1166 -16.83 -0.74 -0.53
CA ASP A 1166 -16.10 -1.52 0.47
C ASP A 1166 -15.08 -2.43 -0.21
N THR A 1167 -15.45 -3.03 -1.35
CA THR A 1167 -14.65 -4.06 -2.03
C THR A 1167 -13.94 -3.56 -3.29
N ASN A 1168 -14.48 -2.55 -3.99
CA ASN A 1168 -13.92 -2.03 -5.24
C ASN A 1168 -14.04 -0.50 -5.38
N PRO A 1169 -13.42 0.28 -4.47
CA PRO A 1169 -13.63 1.71 -4.37
C PRO A 1169 -13.10 2.47 -5.59
N ILE A 1170 -13.67 3.65 -5.85
CA ILE A 1170 -13.17 4.58 -6.88
C ILE A 1170 -11.88 5.24 -6.39
N LEU A 1171 -10.82 5.10 -7.18
CA LEU A 1171 -9.51 5.67 -6.93
C LEU A 1171 -9.24 6.78 -7.94
N CYS A 1172 -8.68 7.90 -7.47
CA CYS A 1172 -8.36 9.04 -8.32
C CYS A 1172 -6.84 9.26 -8.40
N SER A 1173 -6.33 9.59 -9.60
CA SER A 1173 -4.96 10.06 -9.81
C SER A 1173 -4.69 11.34 -9.03
N ARG A 1174 -3.65 11.35 -8.21
CA ARG A 1174 -3.05 12.56 -7.64
C ARG A 1174 -2.49 13.40 -8.78
N GLU A 1175 -2.79 14.69 -8.76
CA GLU A 1175 -2.03 15.63 -9.58
C GLU A 1175 -0.56 15.55 -9.12
N ALA A 1176 0.38 15.47 -10.08
CA ALA A 1176 1.79 15.59 -9.75
C ALA A 1176 1.97 16.91 -9.00
N ASP A 1177 2.32 16.83 -7.72
CA ASP A 1177 2.59 18.00 -6.89
C ASP A 1177 3.42 18.97 -7.71
N LYS A 1178 2.84 20.12 -8.05
CA LYS A 1178 3.65 21.28 -8.42
C LYS A 1178 4.50 21.51 -7.20
N VAL A 1179 5.76 21.09 -7.25
CA VAL A 1179 6.75 21.30 -6.20
C VAL A 1179 6.59 22.74 -5.77
N SER A 1180 6.02 22.94 -4.58
CA SER A 1180 5.73 24.28 -4.12
C SER A 1180 7.06 25.02 -4.09
N SER A 1181 7.10 26.20 -4.69
CA SER A 1181 8.27 27.08 -4.65
C SER A 1181 8.75 27.30 -3.20
N SER A 1182 7.84 27.17 -2.22
CA SER A 1182 8.16 27.21 -0.79
C SER A 1182 8.98 26.01 -0.30
N ALA A 1183 8.75 24.79 -0.79
CA ALA A 1183 9.49 23.59 -0.38
C ALA A 1183 10.93 23.58 -0.92
N VAL A 1184 11.13 24.07 -2.15
CA VAL A 1184 12.48 24.28 -2.71
C VAL A 1184 13.21 25.39 -1.95
N LEU A 1185 12.51 26.47 -1.59
CA LEU A 1185 13.08 27.54 -0.76
C LEU A 1185 13.42 27.07 0.65
N LEU A 1186 12.58 26.26 1.29
CA LEU A 1186 12.84 25.68 2.60
C LEU A 1186 14.01 24.71 2.60
N ASN A 1187 14.12 23.85 1.58
CA ASN A 1187 15.27 22.95 1.44
C ASN A 1187 16.55 23.72 1.11
N LEU A 1188 16.50 24.75 0.26
CA LEU A 1188 17.63 25.66 0.05
C LEU A 1188 18.02 26.38 1.35
N PHE A 1189 17.05 26.81 2.15
CA PHE A 1189 17.28 27.51 3.41
C PHE A 1189 17.89 26.56 4.47
N GLN A 1190 17.43 25.30 4.53
CA GLN A 1190 18.00 24.28 5.40
C GLN A 1190 19.40 23.85 4.96
N ILE A 1191 19.66 23.73 3.65
CA ILE A 1191 21.00 23.46 3.12
C ILE A 1191 21.94 24.64 3.44
N VAL A 1192 21.47 25.88 3.30
CA VAL A 1192 22.23 27.10 3.66
C VAL A 1192 22.51 27.16 5.16
N LEU A 1193 21.54 26.85 6.01
CA LEU A 1193 21.71 26.77 7.47
C LEU A 1193 22.66 25.65 7.89
N SER A 1194 22.61 24.50 7.22
CA SER A 1194 23.50 23.36 7.48
C SER A 1194 24.95 23.67 7.05
N LEU A 1195 25.13 24.36 5.92
CA LEU A 1195 26.44 24.82 5.45
C LEU A 1195 27.03 25.96 6.32
N LEU A 1196 26.18 26.85 6.85
CA LEU A 1196 26.58 27.90 7.82
C LEU A 1196 27.06 27.31 9.15
N LYS A 1197 26.51 26.15 9.57
CA LYS A 1197 26.89 25.46 10.82
C LYS A 1197 28.26 24.78 10.76
N HIS A 1198 28.74 24.38 9.58
CA HIS A 1198 29.95 23.54 9.47
C HIS A 1198 31.25 24.26 9.07
N SER A 1199 31.23 25.42 8.41
CA SER A 1199 32.44 26.26 8.19
C SER A 1199 32.11 27.66 7.64
N PRO A 1200 32.10 28.71 8.47
CA PRO A 1200 31.75 30.07 8.02
C PRO A 1200 32.76 30.67 7.02
N TYR A 1201 34.02 30.20 7.03
CA TYR A 1201 35.07 30.69 6.12
C TYR A 1201 35.06 30.04 4.73
N SER A 1202 34.53 28.81 4.60
CA SER A 1202 34.38 28.13 3.30
C SER A 1202 33.19 28.68 2.51
N PHE A 1203 32.13 29.10 3.20
CA PHE A 1203 30.94 29.70 2.60
C PHE A 1203 31.24 31.03 1.90
N ILE A 1204 32.04 31.92 2.52
CA ILE A 1204 32.42 33.19 1.90
C ILE A 1204 33.29 32.96 0.66
N ALA A 1205 34.24 32.01 0.70
CA ALA A 1205 35.06 31.66 -0.45
C ALA A 1205 34.23 31.05 -1.59
N THR A 1206 33.30 30.15 -1.27
CA THR A 1206 32.45 29.46 -2.25
C THR A 1206 31.40 30.40 -2.85
N VAL A 1207 30.83 31.32 -2.07
CA VAL A 1207 29.91 32.35 -2.58
C VAL A 1207 30.67 33.38 -3.42
N ILE A 1208 31.87 33.80 -3.05
CA ILE A 1208 32.68 34.71 -3.88
C ILE A 1208 33.09 34.03 -5.21
N ILE A 1209 33.43 32.74 -5.18
CA ILE A 1209 33.77 31.96 -6.39
C ILE A 1209 32.51 31.69 -7.23
N ALA A 1210 31.36 31.35 -6.63
CA ALA A 1210 30.11 31.05 -7.35
C ALA A 1210 29.45 32.32 -7.91
N VAL A 1211 29.47 33.43 -7.18
CA VAL A 1211 28.99 34.74 -7.65
C VAL A 1211 29.97 35.30 -8.68
N GLY A 1212 31.29 35.13 -8.50
CA GLY A 1212 32.29 35.50 -9.50
C GLY A 1212 32.15 34.69 -10.80
N SER A 1213 31.92 33.39 -10.71
CA SER A 1213 31.70 32.48 -11.85
C SER A 1213 30.35 32.72 -12.52
N GLY A 1214 29.31 33.03 -11.74
CA GLY A 1214 27.98 33.38 -12.21
C GLY A 1214 27.95 34.75 -12.91
N ILE A 1215 28.70 35.75 -12.44
CA ILE A 1215 28.83 37.04 -13.12
C ILE A 1215 29.64 36.89 -14.41
N LEU A 1216 30.73 36.10 -14.43
CA LEU A 1216 31.46 35.80 -15.66
C LEU A 1216 30.63 35.01 -16.68
N GLY A 1217 29.84 34.04 -16.22
CA GLY A 1217 28.93 33.26 -17.06
C GLY A 1217 27.79 34.10 -17.64
N THR A 1218 27.19 34.98 -16.83
CA THR A 1218 26.15 35.91 -17.31
C THR A 1218 26.72 36.98 -18.25
N MET A 1219 27.96 37.44 -18.03
CA MET A 1219 28.64 38.35 -18.96
C MET A 1219 29.08 37.68 -20.27
N GLN A 1220 29.37 36.36 -20.26
CA GLN A 1220 29.60 35.58 -21.49
C GLN A 1220 28.30 35.30 -22.24
N TYR A 1221 27.22 34.95 -21.53
CA TYR A 1221 25.89 34.68 -22.09
C TYR A 1221 25.27 35.95 -22.71
N LEU A 1222 25.39 37.10 -22.05
CA LEU A 1222 24.92 38.40 -22.60
C LEU A 1222 25.78 38.91 -23.77
N ARG A 1223 27.04 38.45 -23.90
CA ARG A 1223 27.88 38.70 -25.09
C ARG A 1223 27.57 37.76 -26.25
N SER A 1224 27.09 36.54 -26.02
CA SER A 1224 26.70 35.61 -27.09
C SER A 1224 25.32 35.93 -27.67
N ASP A 1225 24.39 36.45 -26.85
CA ASP A 1225 23.02 36.76 -27.28
C ASP A 1225 22.91 38.05 -28.13
N THR A 1226 23.96 38.86 -28.18
CA THR A 1226 24.02 40.04 -29.08
C THR A 1226 24.52 39.70 -30.49
N ILE A 1227 24.98 38.46 -30.74
CA ILE A 1227 25.45 38.03 -32.08
C ILE A 1227 24.37 37.24 -32.84
N LEU A 1228 23.39 36.62 -32.17
CA LEU A 1228 22.37 35.82 -32.85
C LEU A 1228 21.11 36.57 -33.32
N LYS A 1229 20.97 37.88 -33.04
CA LYS A 1229 19.89 38.73 -33.61
C LYS A 1229 20.28 39.46 -34.92
N ARG A 1230 21.34 39.02 -35.60
CA ARG A 1230 21.72 39.50 -36.93
C ARG A 1230 22.13 38.35 -37.87
N LYS A 1231 21.21 37.42 -38.14
CA LYS A 1231 20.92 36.85 -39.48
C LYS A 1231 20.03 35.61 -39.35
N ILE A 1232 18.89 35.70 -40.05
CA ILE A 1232 17.92 34.65 -40.43
C ILE A 1232 16.94 34.27 -39.32
#